data_AF-A0A3M1ZXR3-F1
#
_entry.id   AF-A0A3M1ZXR3-F1
#
_cell.length_a   1.000
_cell.length_b   1.000
_cell.length_c   1.000
_cell.angle_alpha   90.00
_cell.angle_beta   90.00
_cell.angle_gamma   90.00
#
_symmetry.space_group_name_H-M   'P 1'
#
loop_
_entity.id
_entity.type
_entity.pdbx_description
1 polymer ?
#
loop_
_entity_poly.entity_id
_entity_poly.type
_entity_poly.pdbx_seq_one_letter_code
_entity_poly.pdbx_strand_id
1 'polypeptide(L)'
;MTRIYPSQLFSSWMRISLLALFFLCLNGTTYAWAPPDMGPSATTPPAYSGSASLVAQLTMTPAQIAAGETTSLQINITNSSPQTVSAITLQLFLPEGISLGRRPAPTWTIPALPAGQTRTATYKLHTTTDLAPGDYTLRLEGKNKDGETILLAWGTLWLQREDNNQPVMTQLATAAAEQPEEPRGWVFRPIEPVPALFAGTATYSYPLETPPARNNLGPQLSLTYNSRTVDGQIGWFDSNQYGAGWSLTGIPVIVRENIHYCWGGNYEWLCGGDPDSTVMANKFTLYLNGANYELKNPVSCGSNCVRYEAKNGPHLRVEQYTAGGANVSGQYWLVRQTDGRVYRFGYYEDSEQILFRTNSTNNPQDSTLPYTGKVDKTAVYRWFLDQVTDGHTNQMVILYAASRAAGVSGCTGYIPAGLSAPVCREVDIWPQRIRYNNNMASPDRNNANHWQAEVVFEWTPRNSDVYDQADGKAPIFRTRVSLSAVQTRIRNGAGQWENKWRYNLTQREVPCPGGSGVYCPNNSVRRVLDRIQRVESNGSTWPAVTFAYTDLTSGVGTYNGENVYYTYPYLNRVNNGYGGVYEFSYGDTGGQANGARNWRVNQLRIWDGVTHIYGQTNPAQEQIFEYVNPCYDKVGQCYSGSGNGSFKLVGHQIVAVNTYEYVNGARQFLSRTEYEYYVPGNGGGAPLLYGRQKRETTYWENDNDKQRRQEKTFFWALGGSNCPTTNFNTGWVCLYEERQTTYGWQATDELTAVSRYRYDPAYQGNRQWGFRTHTELVLSAETQRTTIVGYATNSGTAWRAAPWFEGVWANENNEVKIKKLTLYLYGTNLEPDNQTLGRSDQLTWERAIIAADCANGRFQTADTRYGYGAYGLLTQVWTLPEMGNQAGQCGQMSVNWSPANDLNRAWGNPTELHYTGDGLLIDWVENELNQRTTYVYGGPNAIYPWLITA
;
A
#
# COMPACT_ATOMS: atom_id res chain seq x y z
N MET A 1 3.01 -70.60 -22.15
CA MET A 1 3.55 -70.77 -23.51
C MET A 1 4.17 -69.42 -23.87
N THR A 2 5.46 -69.25 -24.19
CA THR A 2 6.61 -70.18 -24.32
C THR A 2 7.92 -69.42 -23.99
N ARG A 3 9.01 -70.13 -23.64
CA ARG A 3 10.34 -69.57 -23.23
C ARG A 3 11.07 -68.84 -24.39
N ILE A 4 12.13 -68.03 -24.17
CA ILE A 4 13.56 -68.44 -24.07
C ILE A 4 14.46 -67.30 -23.48
N TYR A 5 15.61 -67.69 -22.91
CA TYR A 5 16.72 -66.97 -22.25
C TYR A 5 18.02 -67.83 -22.51
N PRO A 6 19.29 -67.53 -22.10
CA PRO A 6 19.96 -66.30 -21.58
C PRO A 6 21.44 -66.11 -22.09
N SER A 7 22.27 -65.40 -21.28
CA SER A 7 23.77 -65.41 -21.15
C SER A 7 24.59 -64.37 -21.93
N GLN A 8 25.83 -63.98 -21.56
CA GLN A 8 26.56 -63.57 -20.32
C GLN A 8 28.09 -63.48 -20.67
N LEU A 9 28.95 -63.07 -19.71
CA LEU A 9 30.46 -62.98 -19.74
C LEU A 9 31.03 -61.57 -20.11
N PHE A 10 32.19 -61.09 -19.62
CA PHE A 10 33.29 -61.67 -18.80
C PHE A 10 33.89 -60.65 -17.78
N SER A 11 34.92 -61.03 -17.00
CA SER A 11 35.42 -60.38 -15.77
C SER A 11 36.94 -60.09 -15.69
N SER A 12 37.29 -59.02 -14.97
CA SER A 12 38.43 -58.81 -14.01
C SER A 12 39.82 -59.46 -14.15
N TRP A 13 40.87 -58.62 -14.14
CA TRP A 13 42.30 -58.84 -13.77
C TRP A 13 42.86 -57.48 -13.25
N MET A 14 43.85 -57.28 -12.33
CA MET A 14 44.55 -58.13 -11.34
C MET A 14 44.98 -57.26 -10.11
N ARG A 15 46.26 -57.29 -9.63
CA ARG A 15 46.84 -56.57 -8.45
C ARG A 15 48.40 -56.55 -8.52
N ILE A 16 49.05 -55.92 -7.51
CA ILE A 16 50.44 -56.08 -6.94
C ILE A 16 51.41 -54.97 -7.41
N SER A 17 52.00 -54.03 -6.63
CA SER A 17 52.73 -53.94 -5.30
C SER A 17 54.12 -53.30 -5.59
N LEU A 18 55.01 -52.88 -4.67
CA LEU A 18 54.98 -51.99 -3.47
C LEU A 18 56.48 -51.69 -3.08
N LEU A 19 56.76 -50.60 -2.34
CA LEU A 19 57.98 -50.30 -1.54
C LEU A 19 59.35 -49.99 -2.21
N ALA A 20 59.97 -48.85 -1.82
CA ALA A 20 61.20 -48.78 -1.00
C ALA A 20 61.57 -47.33 -0.57
N LEU A 21 62.18 -47.13 0.61
CA LEU A 21 62.72 -45.86 1.13
C LEU A 21 64.21 -45.69 0.80
N PHE A 22 64.79 -44.47 0.89
CA PHE A 22 65.93 -44.17 1.79
C PHE A 22 66.15 -42.66 2.03
N PHE A 23 66.85 -42.34 3.13
CA PHE A 23 67.10 -41.00 3.72
C PHE A 23 68.37 -40.31 3.18
N LEU A 24 68.45 -38.97 3.29
CA LEU A 24 69.62 -38.24 3.86
C LEU A 24 69.38 -36.71 3.98
N CYS A 25 69.93 -36.10 5.04
CA CYS A 25 70.00 -34.65 5.26
C CYS A 25 71.45 -34.15 5.06
N LEU A 26 71.66 -32.88 4.67
CA LEU A 26 72.71 -31.99 5.22
C LEU A 26 72.63 -30.54 4.69
N ASN A 27 73.39 -29.64 5.31
CA ASN A 27 73.23 -28.18 5.27
C ASN A 27 73.99 -27.45 4.14
N GLY A 28 73.63 -26.18 3.89
CA GLY A 28 74.63 -25.10 3.81
C GLY A 28 74.84 -24.37 2.47
N THR A 29 74.27 -23.16 2.38
CA THR A 29 74.80 -21.93 1.73
C THR A 29 76.25 -22.01 1.21
N THR A 30 76.62 -21.65 -0.02
CA THR A 30 76.36 -20.42 -0.83
C THR A 30 76.56 -20.76 -2.34
N TYR A 31 76.53 -19.87 -3.36
CA TYR A 31 76.50 -18.40 -3.48
C TYR A 31 75.57 -17.97 -4.65
N ALA A 32 75.85 -16.86 -5.36
CA ALA A 32 74.96 -16.25 -6.36
C ALA A 32 75.51 -16.24 -7.80
N TRP A 33 74.60 -16.39 -8.78
CA TRP A 33 74.70 -15.75 -10.10
C TRP A 33 73.27 -15.53 -10.64
N ALA A 34 72.94 -14.31 -11.06
CA ALA A 34 71.59 -13.94 -11.49
C ALA A 34 71.50 -13.80 -13.02
N PRO A 35 70.41 -14.30 -13.62
CA PRO A 35 69.78 -13.59 -14.74
C PRO A 35 68.23 -13.73 -14.73
N PRO A 36 67.51 -13.02 -15.61
CA PRO A 36 67.15 -11.62 -15.49
C PRO A 36 65.67 -11.42 -15.13
N ASP A 37 65.31 -10.22 -14.66
CA ASP A 37 63.91 -9.84 -14.44
C ASP A 37 63.10 -9.88 -15.74
N MET A 38 62.07 -10.74 -15.77
CA MET A 38 60.93 -10.65 -16.69
C MET A 38 59.63 -10.78 -15.90
N GLY A 39 59.46 -9.90 -14.90
CA GLY A 39 58.13 -9.63 -14.35
C GLY A 39 57.25 -8.98 -15.43
N PRO A 40 56.05 -9.51 -15.72
CA PRO A 40 55.12 -8.82 -16.62
C PRO A 40 54.74 -7.49 -15.96
N SER A 41 55.01 -6.38 -16.66
CA SER A 41 54.60 -5.06 -16.18
C SER A 41 53.09 -5.08 -15.93
N ALA A 42 52.70 -4.83 -14.67
CA ALA A 42 51.31 -4.63 -14.33
C ALA A 42 50.82 -3.37 -15.04
N THR A 43 50.23 -3.52 -16.21
CA THR A 43 49.41 -2.49 -16.83
C THR A 43 48.30 -2.18 -15.85
N THR A 44 48.39 -1.03 -15.18
CA THR A 44 47.29 -0.49 -14.39
C THR A 44 46.01 -0.58 -15.21
N PRO A 45 44.90 -1.10 -14.67
CA PRO A 45 43.63 -1.08 -15.39
C PRO A 45 43.34 0.36 -15.81
N PRO A 46 42.72 0.59 -16.98
CA PRO A 46 42.40 1.94 -17.43
C PRO A 46 41.62 2.63 -16.32
N ALA A 47 42.13 3.77 -15.86
CA ALA A 47 41.45 4.56 -14.84
C ALA A 47 40.05 4.88 -15.37
N TYR A 48 39.02 4.39 -14.68
CA TYR A 48 37.64 4.74 -15.00
C TYR A 48 37.55 6.27 -15.04
N SER A 49 37.03 6.80 -16.15
CA SER A 49 36.78 8.23 -16.28
C SER A 49 35.66 8.62 -15.33
N GLY A 50 36.02 8.93 -14.08
CA GLY A 50 35.07 9.33 -13.04
C GLY A 50 34.21 10.49 -13.50
N SER A 51 32.90 10.38 -13.29
CA SER A 51 31.93 11.39 -13.70
C SER A 51 32.12 12.70 -12.91
N ALA A 52 31.72 13.80 -13.54
CA ALA A 52 31.89 15.14 -13.01
C ALA A 52 30.85 15.49 -11.93
N SER A 53 31.18 15.29 -10.66
CA SER A 53 30.41 15.78 -9.51
C SER A 53 30.65 17.27 -9.22
N LEU A 54 29.61 18.08 -9.33
CA LEU A 54 29.56 19.46 -8.85
C LEU A 54 28.73 19.54 -7.55
N VAL A 55 29.15 20.41 -6.63
CA VAL A 55 28.43 20.75 -5.39
C VAL A 55 28.13 22.25 -5.39
N ALA A 56 26.88 22.61 -5.13
CA ALA A 56 26.46 24.00 -4.99
C ALA A 56 26.03 24.29 -3.54
N GLN A 57 26.43 25.46 -3.05
CA GLN A 57 26.03 26.00 -1.74
C GLN A 57 25.53 27.43 -1.94
N LEU A 58 24.30 27.70 -1.49
CA LEU A 58 23.74 29.05 -1.40
C LEU A 58 23.89 29.52 0.05
N THR A 59 24.22 30.80 0.26
CA THR A 59 24.40 31.40 1.59
C THR A 59 23.86 32.81 1.57
N MET A 60 22.99 33.13 2.53
CA MET A 60 22.32 34.43 2.60
C MET A 60 22.78 35.18 3.84
N THR A 61 23.03 36.48 3.71
CA THR A 61 23.57 37.31 4.80
C THR A 61 22.98 38.72 4.73
N PRO A 62 22.08 39.08 5.66
CA PRO A 62 21.45 38.22 6.68
C PRO A 62 20.47 37.18 6.06
N ALA A 63 20.26 36.05 6.75
CA ALA A 63 19.34 34.99 6.30
C ALA A 63 17.85 35.29 6.57
N GLN A 64 17.58 36.29 7.43
CA GLN A 64 16.27 36.87 7.69
C GLN A 64 16.27 38.34 7.27
N ILE A 65 15.21 38.78 6.59
CA ILE A 65 14.96 40.18 6.25
C ILE A 65 13.47 40.52 6.39
N ALA A 66 13.19 41.81 6.54
CA ALA A 66 11.84 42.36 6.45
C ALA A 66 11.40 42.53 4.98
N ALA A 67 10.12 42.80 4.77
CA ALA A 67 9.59 43.16 3.46
C ALA A 67 10.08 44.56 3.04
N GLY A 68 10.60 44.71 1.82
CA GLY A 68 11.23 45.95 1.33
C GLY A 68 12.74 46.09 1.58
N GLU A 69 13.35 45.18 2.35
CA GLU A 69 14.77 45.21 2.70
C GLU A 69 15.68 44.47 1.70
N THR A 70 17.00 44.56 1.92
CA THR A 70 18.00 43.89 1.07
C THR A 70 18.88 42.88 1.81
N THR A 71 19.22 41.78 1.14
CA THR A 71 20.17 40.77 1.63
C THR A 71 21.20 40.39 0.57
N SER A 72 22.36 39.91 1.00
CA SER A 72 23.39 39.37 0.10
C SER A 72 23.24 37.87 -0.06
N LEU A 73 23.03 37.40 -1.29
CA LEU A 73 23.09 35.98 -1.67
C LEU A 73 24.47 35.67 -2.27
N GLN A 74 25.21 34.80 -1.61
CA GLN A 74 26.44 34.19 -2.10
C GLN A 74 26.15 32.78 -2.62
N ILE A 75 26.69 32.45 -3.80
CA ILE A 75 26.56 31.14 -4.45
C ILE A 75 27.97 30.59 -4.67
N ASN A 76 28.30 29.49 -4.01
CA ASN A 76 29.56 28.76 -4.15
C ASN A 76 29.34 27.48 -4.95
N ILE A 77 30.16 27.25 -5.97
CA ILE A 77 30.10 26.09 -6.87
C ILE A 77 31.45 25.40 -6.84
N THR A 78 31.53 24.24 -6.22
CA THR A 78 32.76 23.45 -6.05
C THR A 78 32.73 22.24 -6.98
N ASN A 79 33.82 22.02 -7.71
CA ASN A 79 34.01 20.78 -8.44
C ASN A 79 34.66 19.73 -7.53
N SER A 80 33.86 18.76 -7.09
CA SER A 80 34.29 17.65 -6.24
C SER A 80 34.80 16.44 -7.03
N SER A 81 34.85 16.52 -8.36
CA SER A 81 35.33 15.46 -9.25
C SER A 81 36.84 15.53 -9.47
N PRO A 82 37.48 14.42 -9.92
CA PRO A 82 38.90 14.40 -10.28
C PRO A 82 39.20 15.04 -11.66
N GLN A 83 38.18 15.52 -12.40
CA GLN A 83 38.35 16.08 -13.74
C GLN A 83 37.95 17.56 -13.80
N THR A 84 38.43 18.32 -14.79
CA THR A 84 38.01 19.71 -15.00
C THR A 84 36.66 19.74 -15.70
N VAL A 85 35.67 20.43 -15.11
CA VAL A 85 34.35 20.64 -15.75
C VAL A 85 34.40 21.93 -16.57
N SER A 86 33.94 21.89 -17.82
CA SER A 86 33.98 23.04 -18.74
C SER A 86 32.58 23.48 -19.18
N ALA A 87 32.45 24.78 -19.46
CA ALA A 87 31.25 25.42 -20.00
C ALA A 87 29.95 25.08 -19.24
N ILE A 88 29.94 25.34 -17.93
CA ILE A 88 28.74 25.26 -17.09
C ILE A 88 27.99 26.59 -17.23
N THR A 89 26.69 26.55 -17.54
CA THR A 89 25.82 27.73 -17.52
C THR A 89 24.80 27.59 -16.40
N LEU A 90 24.84 28.51 -15.43
CA LEU A 90 23.96 28.53 -14.26
C LEU A 90 22.85 29.55 -14.44
N GLN A 91 21.63 29.20 -14.05
CA GLN A 91 20.45 30.07 -14.05
C GLN A 91 19.79 30.04 -12.67
N LEU A 92 19.68 31.22 -12.04
CA LEU A 92 18.97 31.40 -10.78
C LEU A 92 17.50 31.74 -11.08
N PHE A 93 16.58 31.08 -10.38
CA PHE A 93 15.15 31.36 -10.40
C PHE A 93 14.75 31.88 -9.02
N LEU A 94 14.00 32.99 -9.03
CA LEU A 94 13.49 33.67 -7.85
C LEU A 94 11.96 33.55 -7.83
N PRO A 95 11.32 33.40 -6.66
CA PRO A 95 9.87 33.50 -6.55
C PRO A 95 9.42 34.94 -6.73
N GLU A 96 8.12 35.12 -7.01
CA GLU A 96 7.50 36.44 -7.17
C GLU A 96 7.73 37.32 -5.92
N GLY A 97 7.93 38.62 -6.14
CA GLY A 97 8.30 39.60 -5.09
C GLY A 97 9.77 39.61 -4.67
N ILE A 98 10.59 38.62 -5.07
CA ILE A 98 12.05 38.65 -4.85
C ILE A 98 12.78 38.97 -6.16
N SER A 99 13.63 40.00 -6.13
CA SER A 99 14.36 40.47 -7.32
C SER A 99 15.84 40.71 -7.04
N LEU A 100 16.64 40.84 -8.11
CA LEU A 100 18.04 41.29 -8.05
C LEU A 100 18.15 42.78 -8.41
N GLY A 101 17.23 43.56 -7.82
CA GLY A 101 16.95 44.94 -8.23
C GLY A 101 16.27 44.99 -9.60
N ARG A 102 16.45 46.09 -10.34
CA ARG A 102 15.87 46.28 -11.69
C ARG A 102 16.50 45.41 -12.80
N ARG A 103 17.14 44.29 -12.48
CA ARG A 103 17.82 43.41 -13.45
C ARG A 103 17.14 42.04 -13.49
N PRO A 104 17.00 41.42 -14.68
CA PRO A 104 16.54 40.04 -14.79
C PRO A 104 17.51 39.10 -14.07
N ALA A 105 17.02 37.92 -13.68
CA ALA A 105 17.83 36.94 -12.99
C ALA A 105 19.07 36.54 -13.85
N PRO A 106 20.28 36.50 -13.26
CA PRO A 106 21.51 36.38 -14.01
C PRO A 106 21.73 34.96 -14.49
N THR A 107 22.08 34.84 -15.76
CA THR A 107 22.75 33.66 -16.30
C THR A 107 24.25 33.80 -16.08
N TRP A 108 24.86 32.87 -15.34
CA TRP A 108 26.29 32.88 -15.02
C TRP A 108 27.01 31.71 -15.69
N THR A 109 27.90 32.00 -16.64
CA THR A 109 28.71 30.97 -17.31
C THR A 109 30.07 30.82 -16.65
N ILE A 110 30.42 29.60 -16.25
CA ILE A 110 31.73 29.20 -15.74
C ILE A 110 32.46 28.46 -16.89
N PRO A 111 33.48 29.08 -17.52
CA PRO A 111 34.11 28.50 -18.71
C PRO A 111 34.92 27.23 -18.40
N ALA A 112 35.58 27.18 -17.25
CA ALA A 112 36.21 25.98 -16.71
C ALA A 112 36.31 26.04 -15.18
N LEU A 113 36.12 24.88 -14.54
CA LEU A 113 36.24 24.66 -13.10
C LEU A 113 37.12 23.42 -12.85
N PRO A 114 38.41 23.60 -12.53
CA PRO A 114 39.32 22.49 -12.23
C PRO A 114 38.90 21.66 -11.02
N ALA A 115 39.39 20.42 -10.94
CA ALA A 115 39.18 19.53 -9.80
C ALA A 115 39.54 20.23 -8.46
N GLY A 116 38.65 20.13 -7.48
CA GLY A 116 38.80 20.74 -6.15
C GLY A 116 38.63 22.26 -6.08
N GLN A 117 38.39 22.96 -7.19
CA GLN A 117 38.20 24.42 -7.16
C GLN A 117 36.75 24.82 -6.94
N THR A 118 36.58 25.94 -6.22
CA THR A 118 35.31 26.63 -5.99
C THR A 118 35.25 27.93 -6.77
N ARG A 119 34.09 28.23 -7.38
CA ARG A 119 33.74 29.54 -7.91
C ARG A 119 32.63 30.16 -7.09
N THR A 120 32.74 31.45 -6.83
CA THR A 120 31.80 32.21 -6.01
C THR A 120 31.20 33.35 -6.82
N ALA A 121 29.89 33.51 -6.74
CA ALA A 121 29.17 34.69 -7.20
C ALA A 121 28.37 35.30 -6.04
N THR A 122 28.35 36.63 -5.93
CA THR A 122 27.62 37.34 -4.88
C THR A 122 26.65 38.34 -5.50
N TYR A 123 25.42 38.35 -5.00
CA TYR A 123 24.30 39.10 -5.52
C TYR A 123 23.57 39.82 -4.38
N LYS A 124 22.92 40.96 -4.68
CA LYS A 124 22.01 41.63 -3.74
C LYS A 124 20.56 41.34 -4.12
N LEU A 125 19.83 40.69 -3.23
CA LEU A 125 18.40 40.47 -3.35
C LEU A 125 17.63 41.63 -2.71
N HIS A 126 16.50 41.96 -3.31
CA HIS A 126 15.53 42.95 -2.86
C HIS A 126 14.16 42.27 -2.74
N THR A 127 13.49 42.41 -1.60
CA THR A 127 12.09 41.99 -1.41
C THR A 127 11.13 43.15 -1.71
N THR A 128 9.92 42.85 -2.20
CA THR A 128 8.83 43.83 -2.22
C THR A 128 8.18 43.95 -0.84
N THR A 129 7.53 45.08 -0.57
CA THR A 129 6.79 45.34 0.68
C THR A 129 5.59 44.43 0.87
N ASP A 130 5.05 43.89 -0.23
CA ASP A 130 3.76 43.21 -0.26
C ASP A 130 3.89 41.68 -0.04
N LEU A 131 5.10 41.20 0.29
CA LEU A 131 5.35 39.80 0.60
C LEU A 131 4.89 39.44 2.00
N ALA A 132 4.08 38.38 2.10
CA ALA A 132 3.69 37.80 3.38
C ALA A 132 4.90 37.18 4.11
N PRO A 133 4.94 37.20 5.46
CA PRO A 133 5.94 36.45 6.22
C PRO A 133 5.89 34.95 5.89
N GLY A 134 7.05 34.32 5.69
CA GLY A 134 7.13 32.91 5.31
C GLY A 134 8.42 32.50 4.61
N ASP A 135 8.38 31.28 4.06
CA ASP A 135 9.52 30.57 3.45
C ASP A 135 9.51 30.71 1.93
N TYR A 136 10.59 31.24 1.37
CA TYR A 136 10.72 31.51 -0.06
C TYR A 136 11.87 30.72 -0.67
N THR A 137 11.54 29.78 -1.56
CA THR A 137 12.53 28.89 -2.18
C THR A 137 13.19 29.52 -3.41
N LEU A 138 14.51 29.67 -3.34
CA LEU A 138 15.42 29.99 -4.45
C LEU A 138 15.81 28.69 -5.15
N ARG A 139 15.83 28.67 -6.50
CA ARG A 139 16.26 27.50 -7.30
C ARG A 139 17.43 27.87 -8.21
N LEU A 140 18.49 27.08 -8.20
CA LEU A 140 19.63 27.19 -9.10
C LEU A 140 19.69 25.96 -10.01
N GLU A 141 19.64 26.18 -11.32
CA GLU A 141 19.86 25.13 -12.33
C GLU A 141 21.20 25.35 -13.02
N GLY A 142 21.95 24.28 -13.26
CA GLY A 142 23.17 24.31 -14.07
C GLY A 142 23.07 23.38 -15.26
N LYS A 143 23.43 23.90 -16.44
CA LYS A 143 23.48 23.15 -17.71
C LYS A 143 24.91 23.02 -18.23
N ASN A 144 25.22 21.92 -18.89
CA ASN A 144 26.47 21.73 -19.62
C ASN A 144 26.42 22.45 -20.99
N LYS A 145 27.53 22.41 -21.73
CA LYS A 145 27.66 22.94 -23.10
C LYS A 145 26.64 22.37 -24.09
N ASP A 146 26.13 21.17 -23.84
CA ASP A 146 25.22 20.42 -24.70
C ASP A 146 23.74 20.71 -24.34
N GLY A 147 23.51 21.54 -23.31
CA GLY A 147 22.18 21.98 -22.87
C GLY A 147 21.52 21.08 -21.81
N GLU A 148 22.17 19.98 -21.42
CA GLU A 148 21.66 19.04 -20.42
C GLU A 148 21.80 19.62 -19.01
N THR A 149 20.78 19.45 -18.17
CA THR A 149 20.82 19.86 -16.76
C THR A 149 21.71 18.91 -15.95
N ILE A 150 22.80 19.45 -15.38
CA ILE A 150 23.84 18.71 -14.65
C ILE A 150 23.96 19.12 -13.17
N LEU A 151 23.19 20.12 -12.71
CA LEU A 151 23.24 20.61 -11.34
C LEU A 151 21.89 21.22 -10.97
N LEU A 152 21.37 20.86 -9.79
CA LEU A 152 20.15 21.42 -9.21
C LEU A 152 20.42 21.71 -7.73
N ALA A 153 20.18 22.94 -7.28
CA ALA A 153 20.31 23.32 -5.89
C ALA A 153 19.20 24.28 -5.47
N TRP A 154 18.89 24.28 -4.18
CA TRP A 154 17.78 25.01 -3.59
C TRP A 154 18.23 25.70 -2.30
N GLY A 155 17.61 26.82 -1.93
CA GLY A 155 17.83 27.48 -0.65
C GLY A 155 16.59 28.26 -0.22
N THR A 156 16.35 28.35 1.09
CA THR A 156 15.16 29.01 1.65
C THR A 156 15.53 30.36 2.25
N LEU A 157 14.88 31.43 1.80
CA LEU A 157 14.85 32.73 2.48
C LEU A 157 13.68 32.77 3.46
N TRP A 158 13.90 33.33 4.64
CA TRP A 158 12.88 33.52 5.67
C TRP A 158 12.52 35.00 5.79
N LEU A 159 11.26 35.34 5.54
CA LEU A 159 10.72 36.70 5.74
C LEU A 159 10.03 36.79 7.10
N GLN A 160 10.55 37.65 7.98
CA GLN A 160 10.01 37.85 9.33
C GLN A 160 8.83 38.85 9.35
N ARG A 161 7.94 38.67 10.32
CA ARG A 161 7.05 39.73 10.80
C ARG A 161 7.85 40.66 11.73
N GLU A 162 7.50 41.95 11.83
CA GLU A 162 8.27 42.96 12.59
C GLU A 162 8.33 42.71 14.11
N ASP A 163 7.61 41.72 14.60
CA ASP A 163 7.27 41.47 15.98
C ASP A 163 7.65 40.03 16.42
N ASN A 164 8.96 39.78 16.60
CA ASN A 164 9.59 39.19 17.81
C ASN A 164 11.02 38.64 17.57
N ASN A 165 11.92 38.86 18.53
CA ASN A 165 13.37 38.72 18.36
C ASN A 165 13.94 37.47 19.10
N GLN A 166 14.09 36.34 18.39
CA GLN A 166 14.77 35.11 18.88
C GLN A 166 15.51 34.37 17.73
N PRO A 167 16.71 33.79 17.97
CA PRO A 167 17.49 33.07 16.96
C PRO A 167 17.16 31.56 16.90
N VAL A 168 17.06 30.99 15.69
CA VAL A 168 16.85 29.55 15.44
C VAL A 168 17.84 29.05 14.37
N MET A 169 18.31 27.80 14.50
CA MET A 169 19.38 27.24 13.64
C MET A 169 18.98 26.99 12.18
N THR A 170 19.89 27.32 11.26
CA THR A 170 19.77 27.07 9.82
C THR A 170 20.20 25.64 9.46
N GLN A 171 19.34 24.85 8.79
CA GLN A 171 19.72 23.55 8.25
C GLN A 171 20.21 23.68 6.80
N LEU A 172 21.44 23.27 6.51
CA LEU A 172 22.00 23.29 5.15
C LEU A 172 21.55 22.05 4.35
N ALA A 173 20.96 22.26 3.18
CA ALA A 173 20.78 21.22 2.17
C ALA A 173 21.98 21.20 1.20
N THR A 174 22.68 20.07 1.11
CA THR A 174 23.71 19.85 0.09
C THR A 174 23.10 19.02 -1.04
N ALA A 175 23.07 19.56 -2.26
CA ALA A 175 22.58 18.84 -3.43
C ALA A 175 23.74 18.33 -4.30
N ALA A 176 23.72 17.04 -4.59
CA ALA A 176 24.54 16.40 -5.63
C ALA A 176 23.64 16.06 -6.82
N ALA A 177 24.18 16.11 -8.04
CA ALA A 177 23.42 15.89 -9.26
C ALA A 177 22.82 14.47 -9.33
N GLU A 178 21.58 14.35 -9.84
CA GLU A 178 21.00 13.04 -10.15
C GLU A 178 21.65 12.45 -11.42
N GLN A 179 22.56 11.50 -11.23
CA GLN A 179 22.95 10.53 -12.24
C GLN A 179 22.00 9.30 -12.21
N PRO A 180 21.97 8.46 -13.26
CA PRO A 180 21.36 7.14 -13.21
C PRO A 180 21.91 6.35 -12.01
N GLU A 181 21.04 5.65 -11.29
CA GLU A 181 21.26 5.11 -9.93
C GLU A 181 22.63 4.43 -9.69
N GLU A 182 23.64 5.21 -9.30
CA GLU A 182 24.64 4.73 -8.34
C GLU A 182 24.01 4.69 -6.93
N PRO A 183 24.47 3.79 -6.04
CA PRO A 183 23.74 3.52 -4.80
C PRO A 183 23.80 4.74 -3.88
N ARG A 184 22.66 5.43 -3.73
CA ARG A 184 22.47 6.43 -2.68
C ARG A 184 22.85 5.79 -1.34
N GLY A 185 23.64 6.48 -0.53
CA GLY A 185 23.99 6.02 0.82
C GLY A 185 22.73 5.61 1.57
N TRP A 186 22.70 4.38 2.08
CA TRP A 186 21.47 3.72 2.55
C TRP A 186 20.76 4.53 3.64
N VAL A 187 19.67 5.21 3.27
CA VAL A 187 18.73 5.80 4.23
C VAL A 187 17.79 4.69 4.68
N PHE A 188 18.09 4.08 5.82
CA PHE A 188 17.22 3.10 6.45
C PHE A 188 15.90 3.78 6.83
N ARG A 189 14.83 3.47 6.12
CA ARG A 189 13.45 3.82 6.50
C ARG A 189 12.86 2.60 7.22
N PRO A 190 12.85 2.56 8.55
CA PRO A 190 12.16 1.48 9.26
C PRO A 190 10.69 1.47 8.84
N ILE A 191 10.17 0.30 8.53
CA ILE A 191 8.72 0.11 8.42
C ILE A 191 8.21 0.03 9.85
N GLU A 192 7.46 1.04 10.27
CA GLU A 192 6.88 1.08 11.60
C GLU A 192 5.81 -0.03 11.72
N PRO A 193 5.82 -0.83 12.80
CA PRO A 193 4.71 -1.72 13.11
C PRO A 193 3.46 -0.89 13.44
N VAL A 194 2.34 -1.19 12.79
CA VAL A 194 1.10 -0.39 12.92
C VAL A 194 -0.02 -1.21 13.56
N PRO A 195 -0.63 -0.73 14.66
CA PRO A 195 -1.89 -1.24 15.15
C PRO A 195 -3.01 -0.92 14.17
N ALA A 196 -3.67 -1.92 13.61
CA ALA A 196 -4.77 -1.71 12.65
C ALA A 196 -6.01 -1.19 13.41
N LEU A 197 -6.15 0.14 13.47
CA LEU A 197 -7.08 0.88 14.35
C LEU A 197 -8.44 0.20 14.57
N PHE A 198 -9.25 0.04 13.52
CA PHE A 198 -10.57 -0.61 13.61
C PHE A 198 -10.53 -2.00 14.28
N ALA A 199 -9.50 -2.80 13.96
CA ALA A 199 -9.37 -4.18 14.39
C ALA A 199 -8.66 -4.35 15.75
N GLY A 200 -7.80 -3.40 16.11
CA GLY A 200 -6.91 -3.43 17.26
C GLY A 200 -5.69 -4.36 17.14
N THR A 201 -5.41 -4.91 15.96
CA THR A 201 -4.38 -5.94 15.77
C THR A 201 -3.01 -5.35 15.54
N ALA A 202 -1.97 -5.92 16.17
CA ALA A 202 -0.60 -5.61 15.79
C ALA A 202 -0.32 -6.15 14.38
N THR A 203 0.19 -5.30 13.50
CA THR A 203 0.67 -5.69 12.18
C THR A 203 2.09 -5.20 11.96
N TYR A 204 2.88 -5.99 11.23
CA TYR A 204 4.23 -5.64 10.83
C TYR A 204 4.53 -6.28 9.48
N SER A 205 5.34 -5.63 8.65
CA SER A 205 5.75 -6.16 7.35
C SER A 205 7.24 -5.99 7.14
N TYR A 206 7.93 -7.11 6.89
CA TYR A 206 9.34 -7.13 6.52
C TYR A 206 9.45 -7.48 5.02
N PRO A 207 9.77 -6.52 4.14
CA PRO A 207 9.93 -6.77 2.71
C PRO A 207 11.17 -7.62 2.46
N LEU A 208 11.07 -8.52 1.49
CA LEU A 208 12.20 -9.28 0.97
C LEU A 208 12.56 -8.67 -0.39
N GLU A 209 13.72 -8.03 -0.50
CA GLU A 209 14.15 -7.43 -1.75
C GLU A 209 14.39 -8.51 -2.80
N THR A 210 13.91 -8.27 -4.01
CA THR A 210 14.06 -9.18 -5.15
C THR A 210 14.74 -8.46 -6.30
N PRO A 211 15.69 -9.09 -7.02
CA PRO A 211 16.39 -8.45 -8.13
C PRO A 211 15.43 -7.80 -9.14
N PRO A 212 15.81 -6.67 -9.78
CA PRO A 212 14.95 -5.97 -10.72
C PRO A 212 14.37 -6.87 -11.81
N ALA A 213 13.09 -6.68 -12.10
CA ALA A 213 12.35 -7.48 -13.08
C ALA A 213 12.02 -6.67 -14.32
N ARG A 214 12.13 -7.30 -15.50
CA ARG A 214 11.70 -6.68 -16.76
C ARG A 214 10.19 -6.44 -16.72
N ASN A 215 9.77 -5.26 -17.18
CA ASN A 215 8.38 -4.80 -17.17
C ASN A 215 7.67 -4.94 -15.81
N ASN A 216 8.42 -4.78 -14.72
CA ASN A 216 7.95 -4.93 -13.34
C ASN A 216 7.27 -6.29 -13.05
N LEU A 217 7.65 -7.36 -13.77
CA LEU A 217 7.13 -8.71 -13.58
C LEU A 217 7.91 -9.49 -12.49
N GLY A 218 8.20 -8.81 -11.39
CA GLY A 218 8.99 -9.34 -10.27
C GLY A 218 8.11 -9.72 -9.08
N PRO A 219 8.50 -10.72 -8.28
CA PRO A 219 7.74 -11.09 -7.10
C PRO A 219 7.91 -10.05 -5.98
N GLN A 220 6.81 -9.42 -5.54
CA GLN A 220 6.81 -8.43 -4.45
C GLN A 220 6.62 -9.13 -3.10
N LEU A 221 7.67 -9.75 -2.57
CA LEU A 221 7.58 -10.60 -1.38
C LEU A 221 7.71 -9.81 -0.07
N SER A 222 6.93 -10.19 0.94
CA SER A 222 7.17 -9.75 2.32
C SER A 222 6.73 -10.80 3.35
N LEU A 223 7.41 -10.83 4.49
CA LEU A 223 6.96 -11.56 5.67
C LEU A 223 6.08 -10.61 6.49
N THR A 224 4.80 -10.94 6.67
CA THR A 224 3.87 -10.11 7.43
C THR A 224 3.46 -10.80 8.71
N TYR A 225 3.51 -10.08 9.83
CA TYR A 225 2.88 -10.48 11.09
C TYR A 225 1.48 -9.87 11.19
N ASN A 226 0.52 -10.65 11.69
CA ASN A 226 -0.79 -10.15 12.11
C ASN A 226 -1.31 -10.90 13.35
N SER A 227 -1.54 -10.19 14.45
CA SER A 227 -1.97 -10.77 15.73
C SER A 227 -3.35 -11.45 15.70
N ARG A 228 -4.18 -11.21 14.67
CA ARG A 228 -5.49 -11.85 14.51
C ARG A 228 -5.44 -13.28 13.95
N THR A 229 -4.25 -13.82 13.69
CA THR A 229 -4.06 -15.12 13.03
C THR A 229 -3.67 -16.36 13.89
N VAL A 230 -3.64 -16.41 15.24
CA VAL A 230 -3.79 -15.42 16.32
C VAL A 230 -5.05 -15.62 17.17
N ASP A 231 -5.85 -14.56 17.24
CA ASP A 231 -7.12 -14.54 17.99
C ASP A 231 -8.13 -15.62 17.59
N GLY A 232 -8.98 -16.02 18.55
CA GLY A 232 -10.12 -16.93 18.31
C GLY A 232 -9.75 -18.40 18.06
N GLN A 233 -8.49 -18.80 18.29
CA GLN A 233 -8.03 -20.16 18.04
C GLN A 233 -8.35 -21.11 19.21
N ILE A 234 -9.57 -21.65 19.18
CA ILE A 234 -10.22 -22.51 20.18
C ILE A 234 -9.67 -23.95 20.30
N GLY A 235 -8.49 -24.25 19.74
CA GLY A 235 -7.88 -25.58 19.74
C GLY A 235 -6.42 -25.55 19.35
N TRP A 236 -5.62 -26.48 19.89
CA TRP A 236 -4.19 -26.55 19.61
C TRP A 236 -3.92 -26.79 18.13
N PHE A 237 -3.16 -25.88 17.50
CA PHE A 237 -2.72 -25.97 16.11
C PHE A 237 -1.20 -25.73 16.07
N ASP A 238 -0.51 -26.34 15.11
CA ASP A 238 0.90 -26.00 14.85
C ASP A 238 0.98 -24.64 14.15
N SER A 239 1.89 -23.80 14.64
CA SER A 239 2.43 -22.67 13.90
C SER A 239 2.69 -23.01 12.43
N ASN A 240 2.26 -22.15 11.51
CA ASN A 240 2.56 -22.36 10.08
C ASN A 240 4.08 -22.33 9.80
N GLN A 241 4.49 -22.55 8.55
CA GLN A 241 5.91 -22.70 8.20
C GLN A 241 6.79 -21.47 8.53
N TYR A 242 6.20 -20.31 8.77
CA TYR A 242 6.87 -19.03 9.05
C TYR A 242 6.92 -18.68 10.54
N GLY A 243 6.14 -19.37 11.38
CA GLY A 243 5.97 -19.10 12.81
C GLY A 243 4.60 -18.49 13.15
N ALA A 244 4.19 -18.59 14.41
CA ALA A 244 2.90 -18.09 14.89
C ALA A 244 2.71 -16.60 14.58
N GLY A 245 1.57 -16.27 13.97
CA GLY A 245 1.21 -14.92 13.55
C GLY A 245 1.84 -14.43 12.24
N TRP A 246 2.83 -15.14 11.67
CA TRP A 246 3.54 -14.73 10.46
C TRP A 246 3.01 -15.40 9.19
N SER A 247 3.12 -14.73 8.05
CA SER A 247 2.85 -15.31 6.73
C SER A 247 3.76 -14.72 5.66
N LEU A 248 4.06 -15.51 4.61
CA LEU A 248 4.65 -14.99 3.39
C LEU A 248 3.53 -14.42 2.49
N THR A 249 3.61 -13.14 2.19
CA THR A 249 2.70 -12.45 1.27
C THR A 249 3.43 -12.02 -0.01
N GLY A 250 2.66 -11.55 -1.00
CA GLY A 250 3.19 -11.24 -2.33
C GLY A 250 3.03 -12.36 -3.36
N ILE A 251 2.57 -13.54 -2.94
CA ILE A 251 2.23 -14.67 -3.82
C ILE A 251 0.70 -14.79 -3.87
N PRO A 252 0.06 -14.43 -4.99
CA PRO A 252 -1.36 -14.64 -5.22
C PRO A 252 -1.81 -16.11 -5.04
N VAL A 253 -3.04 -16.30 -4.59
CA VAL A 253 -3.67 -17.62 -4.37
C VAL A 253 -5.19 -17.52 -4.52
N ILE A 254 -5.83 -18.58 -5.02
CA ILE A 254 -7.29 -18.75 -4.96
C ILE A 254 -7.60 -19.81 -3.91
N VAL A 255 -8.51 -19.52 -2.99
CA VAL A 255 -8.85 -20.36 -1.82
C VAL A 255 -10.34 -20.70 -1.85
N ARG A 256 -10.69 -21.96 -1.56
CA ARG A 256 -12.07 -22.40 -1.31
C ARG A 256 -12.51 -22.01 0.10
N GLU A 257 -13.66 -21.38 0.22
CA GLU A 257 -14.13 -20.79 1.47
C GLU A 257 -14.79 -21.81 2.41
N ASN A 258 -14.75 -21.51 3.72
CA ASN A 258 -15.51 -22.18 4.77
C ASN A 258 -15.40 -23.71 4.79
N ILE A 259 -14.18 -24.25 4.67
CA ILE A 259 -13.94 -25.69 4.86
C ILE A 259 -14.23 -26.07 6.32
N HIS A 260 -15.07 -27.07 6.54
CA HIS A 260 -15.49 -27.55 7.85
C HIS A 260 -15.79 -29.07 7.82
N TYR A 261 -15.98 -29.69 8.98
CA TYR A 261 -16.45 -31.07 9.05
C TYR A 261 -17.94 -31.15 8.72
N CYS A 262 -18.33 -32.06 7.83
CA CYS A 262 -19.71 -32.16 7.32
C CYS A 262 -20.78 -32.46 8.40
N TRP A 263 -20.38 -33.05 9.53
CA TRP A 263 -21.30 -33.48 10.59
C TRP A 263 -20.60 -33.38 11.95
N GLY A 264 -21.35 -32.98 12.99
CA GLY A 264 -20.85 -33.01 14.37
C GLY A 264 -20.42 -34.42 14.79
N GLY A 265 -19.20 -34.54 15.33
CA GLY A 265 -18.62 -35.82 15.77
C GLY A 265 -18.02 -36.69 14.66
N ASN A 266 -18.19 -36.34 13.38
CA ASN A 266 -17.59 -37.07 12.26
C ASN A 266 -16.35 -36.34 11.71
N TYR A 267 -15.19 -36.63 12.29
CA TYR A 267 -13.88 -36.08 11.87
C TYR A 267 -13.31 -36.77 10.61
N GLU A 268 -14.14 -37.48 9.84
CA GLU A 268 -13.70 -38.17 8.62
C GLU A 268 -14.04 -37.45 7.33
N TRP A 269 -15.07 -36.58 7.33
CA TRP A 269 -15.61 -35.98 6.11
C TRP A 269 -15.60 -34.46 6.13
N LEU A 270 -15.08 -33.87 5.04
CA LEU A 270 -14.96 -32.42 4.87
C LEU A 270 -16.00 -31.87 3.88
N CYS A 271 -16.56 -30.72 4.23
CA CYS A 271 -17.55 -29.96 3.48
C CYS A 271 -17.11 -28.49 3.37
N GLY A 272 -17.83 -27.67 2.60
CA GLY A 272 -17.41 -26.30 2.30
C GLY A 272 -18.57 -25.38 1.92
N GLY A 273 -18.44 -24.09 2.17
CA GLY A 273 -19.48 -23.10 1.82
C GLY A 273 -20.30 -22.62 3.00
N ASP A 274 -21.61 -22.88 2.98
CA ASP A 274 -22.46 -22.47 4.11
C ASP A 274 -22.27 -23.42 5.31
N PRO A 275 -22.37 -22.96 6.57
CA PRO A 275 -22.09 -23.78 7.75
C PRO A 275 -23.00 -25.02 7.90
N ASP A 276 -24.19 -24.96 7.30
CA ASP A 276 -25.17 -26.06 7.26
C ASP A 276 -25.04 -26.90 5.98
N SER A 277 -24.02 -26.66 5.15
CA SER A 277 -23.82 -27.36 3.89
C SER A 277 -23.17 -28.72 4.10
N THR A 278 -23.92 -29.79 3.82
CA THR A 278 -23.40 -31.16 3.79
C THR A 278 -22.59 -31.47 2.53
N VAL A 279 -22.21 -30.49 1.70
CA VAL A 279 -21.44 -30.68 0.45
C VAL A 279 -20.32 -29.65 0.29
N MET A 280 -19.41 -29.85 -0.67
CA MET A 280 -18.34 -28.87 -1.00
C MET A 280 -18.81 -27.74 -1.93
N ALA A 281 -19.37 -26.65 -1.40
CA ALA A 281 -19.78 -25.53 -2.23
C ALA A 281 -18.61 -24.87 -3.00
N ASN A 282 -18.93 -24.34 -4.19
CA ASN A 282 -18.01 -23.60 -5.05
C ASN A 282 -18.01 -22.09 -4.69
N LYS A 283 -17.65 -21.78 -3.44
CA LYS A 283 -17.37 -20.41 -2.95
C LYS A 283 -15.86 -20.20 -2.86
N PHE A 284 -15.36 -19.09 -3.40
CA PHE A 284 -13.93 -18.86 -3.58
C PHE A 284 -13.52 -17.42 -3.30
N THR A 285 -12.37 -17.24 -2.65
CA THR A 285 -11.68 -15.95 -2.55
C THR A 285 -10.42 -15.96 -3.43
N LEU A 286 -10.24 -14.93 -4.25
CA LEU A 286 -8.96 -14.61 -4.89
C LEU A 286 -8.17 -13.62 -4.04
N TYR A 287 -6.92 -13.96 -3.71
CA TYR A 287 -5.96 -13.07 -3.07
C TYR A 287 -4.97 -12.60 -4.15
N LEU A 288 -4.98 -11.31 -4.49
CA LEU A 288 -4.16 -10.74 -5.56
C LEU A 288 -3.77 -9.29 -5.22
N ASN A 289 -2.48 -8.95 -5.38
CA ASN A 289 -1.94 -7.60 -5.18
C ASN A 289 -2.31 -6.96 -3.81
N GLY A 290 -2.33 -7.76 -2.74
CA GLY A 290 -2.68 -7.33 -1.38
C GLY A 290 -4.19 -7.14 -1.12
N ALA A 291 -5.04 -7.42 -2.11
CA ALA A 291 -6.50 -7.35 -2.00
C ALA A 291 -7.15 -8.75 -2.07
N ASN A 292 -8.32 -8.86 -1.44
CA ASN A 292 -9.12 -10.09 -1.39
C ASN A 292 -10.42 -9.85 -2.17
N TYR A 293 -10.72 -10.73 -3.12
CA TYR A 293 -11.89 -10.65 -4.00
C TYR A 293 -12.76 -11.89 -3.83
N GLU A 294 -13.97 -11.70 -3.31
CA GLU A 294 -15.02 -12.74 -3.26
C GLU A 294 -15.49 -13.02 -4.70
N LEU A 295 -15.38 -14.28 -5.17
CA LEU A 295 -15.73 -14.67 -6.54
C LEU A 295 -17.19 -15.12 -6.62
N LYS A 296 -17.98 -14.46 -7.46
CA LYS A 296 -19.44 -14.63 -7.59
C LYS A 296 -19.88 -14.92 -9.01
N ASN A 297 -21.20 -15.16 -9.14
CA ASN A 297 -21.93 -15.19 -10.40
C ASN A 297 -21.25 -16.08 -11.46
N PRO A 298 -21.09 -17.39 -11.19
CA PRO A 298 -20.48 -18.32 -12.13
C PRO A 298 -21.29 -18.41 -13.43
N VAL A 299 -20.68 -18.04 -14.56
CA VAL A 299 -21.29 -18.12 -15.90
C VAL A 299 -20.44 -19.03 -16.78
N SER A 300 -21.05 -19.96 -17.52
CA SER A 300 -20.28 -20.81 -18.46
C SER A 300 -19.64 -19.95 -19.56
N CYS A 301 -18.35 -20.19 -19.80
CA CYS A 301 -17.56 -19.59 -20.89
C CYS A 301 -17.12 -20.63 -21.94
N GLY A 302 -17.73 -21.80 -21.94
CA GLY A 302 -17.39 -22.95 -22.79
C GLY A 302 -17.57 -24.28 -22.06
N SER A 303 -17.38 -25.39 -22.78
CA SER A 303 -17.65 -26.75 -22.27
C SER A 303 -16.89 -27.14 -21.01
N ASN A 304 -15.69 -26.58 -20.80
CA ASN A 304 -14.86 -26.80 -19.61
C ASN A 304 -14.45 -25.48 -18.93
N CYS A 305 -15.26 -24.43 -19.04
CA CYS A 305 -14.92 -23.06 -18.61
C CYS A 305 -16.06 -22.43 -17.80
N VAL A 306 -15.74 -21.92 -16.61
CA VAL A 306 -16.65 -21.11 -15.77
C VAL A 306 -15.98 -19.77 -15.46
N ARG A 307 -16.62 -18.67 -15.84
CA ARG A 307 -16.20 -17.30 -15.53
C ARG A 307 -16.83 -16.86 -14.22
N TYR A 308 -16.06 -16.16 -13.39
CA TYR A 308 -16.52 -15.56 -12.15
C TYR A 308 -16.35 -14.04 -12.19
N GLU A 309 -17.21 -13.35 -11.47
CA GLU A 309 -17.10 -11.91 -11.19
C GLU A 309 -16.35 -11.71 -9.88
N ALA A 310 -15.27 -10.94 -9.91
CA ALA A 310 -14.54 -10.54 -8.71
C ALA A 310 -15.22 -9.34 -8.04
N LYS A 311 -15.87 -9.56 -6.90
CA LYS A 311 -16.44 -8.47 -6.08
C LYS A 311 -15.33 -7.49 -5.69
N ASN A 312 -15.57 -6.19 -5.87
CA ASN A 312 -14.57 -5.12 -5.73
C ASN A 312 -13.42 -5.13 -6.77
N GLY A 313 -13.50 -5.95 -7.82
CA GLY A 313 -12.48 -6.05 -8.88
C GLY A 313 -13.06 -6.22 -10.29
N PRO A 314 -13.87 -5.28 -10.80
CA PRO A 314 -14.59 -5.45 -12.08
C PRO A 314 -13.66 -5.40 -13.31
N HIS A 315 -12.41 -4.97 -13.12
CA HIS A 315 -11.33 -4.98 -14.10
C HIS A 315 -10.61 -6.34 -14.21
N LEU A 316 -10.99 -7.32 -13.38
CA LEU A 316 -10.44 -8.69 -13.40
C LEU A 316 -11.38 -9.61 -14.18
N ARG A 317 -10.85 -10.30 -15.19
CA ARG A 317 -11.53 -11.43 -15.83
C ARG A 317 -11.00 -12.72 -15.21
N VAL A 318 -11.82 -13.38 -14.38
CA VAL A 318 -11.49 -14.61 -13.65
C VAL A 318 -12.18 -15.80 -14.31
N GLU A 319 -11.41 -16.80 -14.74
CA GLU A 319 -11.90 -17.98 -15.46
C GLU A 319 -11.33 -19.26 -14.85
N GLN A 320 -12.19 -20.12 -14.34
CA GLN A 320 -11.88 -21.50 -13.95
C GLN A 320 -12.01 -22.41 -15.16
N TYR A 321 -11.00 -23.25 -15.38
CA TYR A 321 -11.04 -24.35 -16.32
C TYR A 321 -11.22 -25.64 -15.53
N THR A 322 -12.29 -26.40 -15.83
CA THR A 322 -12.67 -27.60 -15.08
C THR A 322 -11.92 -28.87 -15.52
N ALA A 323 -11.14 -28.76 -16.60
CA ALA A 323 -10.29 -29.81 -17.16
C ALA A 323 -9.06 -29.20 -17.86
N GLY A 324 -8.06 -30.04 -18.16
CA GLY A 324 -6.86 -29.66 -18.90
C GLY A 324 -5.65 -29.24 -18.04
N GLY A 325 -5.80 -29.15 -16.71
CA GLY A 325 -4.68 -29.02 -15.78
C GLY A 325 -3.82 -30.28 -15.73
N ALA A 326 -2.52 -30.09 -15.55
CA ALA A 326 -1.50 -31.11 -15.27
C ALA A 326 -1.32 -31.32 -13.75
N ASN A 327 -2.45 -31.39 -13.05
CA ASN A 327 -2.60 -31.49 -11.60
C ASN A 327 -3.60 -32.61 -11.25
N VAL A 328 -3.90 -32.80 -9.96
CA VAL A 328 -4.72 -33.93 -9.47
C VAL A 328 -6.20 -33.72 -9.80
N SER A 329 -6.77 -32.53 -9.54
CA SER A 329 -8.18 -32.29 -9.89
C SER A 329 -8.42 -32.15 -11.40
N GLY A 330 -7.39 -31.82 -12.17
CA GLY A 330 -7.51 -31.37 -13.56
C GLY A 330 -7.98 -29.93 -13.72
N GLN A 331 -8.29 -29.21 -12.63
CA GLN A 331 -8.86 -27.87 -12.63
C GLN A 331 -7.78 -26.80 -12.43
N TYR A 332 -7.82 -25.70 -13.16
CA TYR A 332 -6.91 -24.57 -12.97
C TYR A 332 -7.63 -23.24 -13.22
N TRP A 333 -7.00 -22.12 -12.86
CA TRP A 333 -7.60 -20.80 -13.03
C TRP A 333 -6.72 -19.87 -13.88
N LEU A 334 -7.36 -18.97 -14.60
CA LEU A 334 -6.75 -17.81 -15.24
C LEU A 334 -7.39 -16.53 -14.70
N VAL A 335 -6.57 -15.59 -14.25
CA VAL A 335 -6.99 -14.21 -13.93
C VAL A 335 -6.29 -13.27 -14.90
N ARG A 336 -7.05 -12.44 -15.60
CA ARG A 336 -6.53 -11.46 -16.56
C ARG A 336 -6.80 -10.05 -16.06
N GLN A 337 -5.78 -9.21 -16.08
CA GLN A 337 -5.85 -7.79 -15.75
C GLN A 337 -5.91 -6.92 -17.02
N THR A 338 -6.38 -5.69 -16.89
CA THR A 338 -6.51 -4.72 -18.00
C THR A 338 -5.17 -4.24 -18.56
N ASP A 339 -4.06 -4.45 -17.85
CA ASP A 339 -2.69 -4.19 -18.32
C ASP A 339 -2.12 -5.31 -19.22
N GLY A 340 -2.93 -6.34 -19.51
CA GLY A 340 -2.55 -7.51 -20.31
C GLY A 340 -1.85 -8.62 -19.52
N ARG A 341 -1.62 -8.46 -18.20
CA ARG A 341 -1.08 -9.55 -17.38
C ARG A 341 -2.09 -10.69 -17.22
N VAL A 342 -1.56 -11.91 -17.27
CA VAL A 342 -2.28 -13.16 -17.10
C VAL A 342 -1.62 -13.96 -15.98
N TYR A 343 -2.39 -14.25 -14.94
CA TYR A 343 -2.00 -15.07 -13.80
C TYR A 343 -2.66 -16.45 -13.94
N ARG A 344 -1.88 -17.53 -13.87
CA ARG A 344 -2.37 -18.91 -13.89
C ARG A 344 -2.14 -19.55 -12.53
N PHE A 345 -3.18 -20.20 -12.01
CA PHE A 345 -3.16 -20.80 -10.68
C PHE A 345 -3.45 -22.29 -10.75
N GLY A 346 -2.65 -23.07 -10.02
CA GLY A 346 -2.86 -24.49 -9.78
C GLY A 346 -2.75 -25.37 -11.02
N TYR A 347 -2.14 -24.94 -12.13
CA TYR A 347 -2.09 -25.74 -13.35
C TYR A 347 -1.31 -27.06 -13.18
N TYR A 348 -0.34 -27.07 -12.27
CA TYR A 348 0.53 -28.22 -12.00
C TYR A 348 0.23 -28.86 -10.64
N GLU A 349 0.53 -30.14 -10.51
CA GLU A 349 0.38 -30.93 -9.28
C GLU A 349 1.09 -30.33 -8.05
N ASP A 350 2.18 -29.58 -8.21
CA ASP A 350 2.87 -28.90 -7.10
C ASP A 350 2.17 -27.61 -6.65
N SER A 351 1.35 -27.00 -7.52
CA SER A 351 0.64 -25.74 -7.27
C SER A 351 -0.79 -25.91 -6.72
N GLU A 352 -1.17 -27.11 -6.28
CA GLU A 352 -2.54 -27.49 -5.93
C GLU A 352 -2.64 -28.15 -4.53
N GLN A 353 -3.21 -27.44 -3.56
CA GLN A 353 -3.46 -28.00 -2.22
C GLN A 353 -4.82 -28.70 -2.17
N ILE A 354 -4.78 -30.03 -2.13
CA ILE A 354 -5.96 -30.91 -2.13
C ILE A 354 -6.38 -31.37 -0.74
N LEU A 355 -7.69 -31.53 -0.56
CA LEU A 355 -8.35 -32.20 0.56
C LEU A 355 -8.81 -33.59 0.13
N PHE A 356 -8.78 -34.53 1.06
CA PHE A 356 -9.30 -35.89 0.89
C PHE A 356 -10.54 -36.12 1.77
N ARG A 357 -11.36 -37.10 1.38
CA ARG A 357 -12.65 -37.43 2.03
C ARG A 357 -13.60 -36.24 2.08
N THR A 358 -13.73 -35.57 0.94
CA THR A 358 -14.67 -34.47 0.78
C THR A 358 -16.04 -35.01 0.38
N ASN A 359 -17.15 -34.44 0.89
CA ASN A 359 -18.47 -34.83 0.40
C ASN A 359 -18.76 -34.12 -0.93
N SER A 360 -18.23 -34.73 -1.99
CA SER A 360 -18.23 -34.24 -3.35
C SER A 360 -18.01 -35.38 -4.34
N THR A 361 -18.25 -35.11 -5.62
CA THR A 361 -18.24 -36.10 -6.69
C THR A 361 -17.22 -35.75 -7.77
N ASN A 362 -16.67 -36.76 -8.43
CA ASN A 362 -15.93 -36.57 -9.69
C ASN A 362 -16.80 -36.74 -10.94
N ASN A 363 -18.10 -37.05 -10.78
CA ASN A 363 -19.03 -37.13 -11.89
C ASN A 363 -19.60 -35.73 -12.20
N PRO A 364 -19.24 -35.07 -13.33
CA PRO A 364 -19.79 -33.76 -13.65
C PRO A 364 -21.28 -33.78 -14.04
N GLN A 365 -21.89 -34.96 -14.20
CA GLN A 365 -23.33 -35.14 -14.47
C GLN A 365 -24.16 -35.36 -13.20
N ASP A 366 -23.52 -35.59 -12.05
CA ASP A 366 -24.21 -35.76 -10.78
C ASP A 366 -24.66 -34.38 -10.28
N SER A 367 -25.96 -34.10 -10.38
CA SER A 367 -26.56 -32.86 -9.91
C SER A 367 -26.78 -32.79 -8.39
N THR A 368 -26.52 -33.88 -7.67
CA THR A 368 -26.71 -33.97 -6.21
C THR A 368 -25.47 -33.60 -5.42
N LEU A 369 -24.29 -33.72 -6.03
CA LEU A 369 -23.00 -33.38 -5.43
C LEU A 369 -22.20 -32.41 -6.32
N PRO A 370 -21.46 -31.45 -5.73
CA PRO A 370 -20.66 -30.52 -6.50
C PRO A 370 -19.45 -31.22 -7.14
N TYR A 371 -19.23 -30.98 -8.44
CA TYR A 371 -18.02 -31.43 -9.15
C TYR A 371 -16.78 -30.72 -8.59
N THR A 372 -15.84 -31.48 -8.04
CA THR A 372 -14.63 -30.94 -7.39
C THR A 372 -13.32 -31.34 -8.06
N GLY A 373 -13.36 -32.13 -9.13
CA GLY A 373 -12.20 -32.55 -9.90
C GLY A 373 -12.36 -33.96 -10.49
N LYS A 374 -11.31 -34.45 -11.15
CA LYS A 374 -11.25 -35.79 -11.77
C LYS A 374 -11.26 -36.95 -10.74
N VAL A 375 -10.85 -36.71 -9.50
CA VAL A 375 -10.67 -37.75 -8.47
C VAL A 375 -11.81 -37.71 -7.45
N ASP A 376 -12.50 -38.84 -7.27
CA ASP A 376 -13.67 -38.96 -6.37
C ASP A 376 -13.29 -38.61 -4.91
N LYS A 377 -14.21 -37.92 -4.20
CA LYS A 377 -14.06 -37.50 -2.79
C LYS A 377 -12.76 -36.74 -2.50
N THR A 378 -12.29 -35.98 -3.48
CA THR A 378 -11.25 -34.97 -3.30
C THR A 378 -11.76 -33.60 -3.73
N ALA A 379 -11.28 -32.54 -3.09
CA ALA A 379 -11.52 -31.17 -3.53
C ALA A 379 -10.28 -30.32 -3.32
N VAL A 380 -10.02 -29.41 -4.24
CA VAL A 380 -8.96 -28.41 -4.06
C VAL A 380 -9.39 -27.39 -3.02
N TYR A 381 -8.52 -27.15 -2.03
CA TYR A 381 -8.64 -26.06 -1.07
C TYR A 381 -7.93 -24.80 -1.55
N ARG A 382 -6.72 -24.92 -2.12
CA ARG A 382 -5.98 -23.76 -2.69
C ARG A 382 -5.38 -24.08 -4.05
N TRP A 383 -5.55 -23.15 -4.99
CA TRP A 383 -4.79 -23.08 -6.23
C TRP A 383 -3.78 -21.95 -6.07
N PHE A 384 -2.50 -22.30 -5.93
CA PHE A 384 -1.42 -21.33 -5.83
C PHE A 384 -1.03 -20.80 -7.22
N LEU A 385 -0.55 -19.56 -7.29
CA LEU A 385 -0.04 -18.97 -8.53
C LEU A 385 1.16 -19.78 -9.06
N ASP A 386 1.03 -20.38 -10.24
CA ASP A 386 2.11 -21.15 -10.87
C ASP A 386 2.85 -20.38 -11.98
N GLN A 387 2.17 -19.43 -12.65
CA GLN A 387 2.75 -18.61 -13.71
C GLN A 387 2.09 -17.23 -13.81
N VAL A 388 2.88 -16.19 -14.07
CA VAL A 388 2.43 -14.89 -14.59
C VAL A 388 3.04 -14.67 -15.97
N THR A 389 2.31 -14.05 -16.88
CA THR A 389 2.79 -13.65 -18.20
C THR A 389 2.25 -12.27 -18.54
N ASP A 390 3.09 -11.39 -19.08
CA ASP A 390 2.69 -10.06 -19.54
C ASP A 390 2.42 -10.01 -21.07
N GLY A 391 1.96 -8.85 -21.56
CA GLY A 391 1.75 -8.62 -22.99
C GLY A 391 3.02 -8.66 -23.86
N HIS A 392 4.21 -8.75 -23.27
CA HIS A 392 5.52 -8.77 -23.95
C HIS A 392 6.20 -10.14 -23.88
N THR A 393 5.47 -11.19 -23.48
CA THR A 393 5.99 -12.57 -23.26
C THR A 393 7.06 -12.70 -22.16
N ASN A 394 7.22 -11.68 -21.30
CA ASN A 394 7.94 -11.89 -20.05
C ASN A 394 7.11 -12.84 -19.18
N GLN A 395 7.81 -13.72 -18.46
CA GLN A 395 7.19 -14.68 -17.56
C GLN A 395 7.82 -14.62 -16.17
N MET A 396 7.00 -14.95 -15.18
CA MET A 396 7.41 -15.38 -13.85
C MET A 396 6.75 -16.73 -13.59
N VAL A 397 7.46 -17.69 -13.03
CA VAL A 397 6.93 -19.00 -12.63
C VAL A 397 7.28 -19.31 -11.18
N ILE A 398 6.40 -20.03 -10.50
CA ILE A 398 6.62 -20.47 -9.11
C ILE A 398 6.60 -21.99 -9.08
N LEU A 399 7.64 -22.56 -8.49
CA LEU A 399 7.79 -23.99 -8.25
C LEU A 399 7.61 -24.24 -6.76
N TYR A 400 6.81 -25.23 -6.42
CA TYR A 400 6.42 -25.56 -5.06
C TYR A 400 7.00 -26.92 -4.64
N ALA A 401 7.11 -27.10 -3.33
CA ALA A 401 7.35 -28.40 -2.72
C ALA A 401 6.17 -28.75 -1.82
N ALA A 402 5.98 -30.06 -1.63
CA ALA A 402 4.81 -30.62 -0.95
C ALA A 402 5.24 -31.66 0.09
N SER A 403 4.56 -31.73 1.24
CA SER A 403 4.79 -32.74 2.28
C SER A 403 4.24 -34.12 1.92
N ARG A 404 4.55 -34.62 0.71
CA ARG A 404 4.26 -35.99 0.28
C ARG A 404 5.11 -36.97 1.08
N ALA A 405 4.57 -37.39 2.22
CA ALA A 405 5.22 -38.29 3.16
C ALA A 405 5.33 -39.72 2.60
N ALA A 406 6.29 -39.94 1.70
CA ALA A 406 6.65 -41.26 1.22
C ALA A 406 7.15 -42.12 2.40
N GLY A 407 6.31 -43.04 2.87
CA GLY A 407 6.69 -44.04 3.89
C GLY A 407 6.12 -43.84 5.31
N VAL A 408 5.18 -42.92 5.56
CA VAL A 408 4.50 -42.88 6.87
C VAL A 408 3.53 -44.05 6.99
N SER A 409 3.82 -44.97 7.92
CA SER A 409 3.11 -46.25 8.14
C SER A 409 1.70 -46.14 8.74
N GLY A 410 1.03 -44.99 8.57
CA GLY A 410 -0.33 -44.71 9.05
C GLY A 410 -1.31 -44.22 7.98
N CYS A 411 -0.89 -44.04 6.72
CA CYS A 411 -1.78 -43.57 5.64
C CYS A 411 -2.62 -44.71 5.00
N THR A 412 -2.70 -45.87 5.66
CA THR A 412 -3.21 -47.17 5.15
C THR A 412 -4.73 -47.30 5.00
N GLY A 413 -5.51 -46.23 5.20
CA GLY A 413 -6.96 -46.33 5.41
C GLY A 413 -7.88 -46.24 4.18
N TYR A 414 -7.47 -45.59 3.07
CA TYR A 414 -8.30 -45.48 1.86
C TYR A 414 -7.44 -45.09 0.65
N ILE A 415 -7.50 -45.86 -0.42
CA ILE A 415 -6.95 -45.49 -1.74
C ILE A 415 -8.16 -45.19 -2.63
N PRO A 416 -8.41 -43.92 -3.00
CA PRO A 416 -9.44 -43.59 -4.00
C PRO A 416 -9.14 -44.31 -5.32
N ALA A 417 -10.19 -44.82 -5.98
CA ALA A 417 -10.03 -45.49 -7.27
C ALA A 417 -9.40 -44.52 -8.29
N GLY A 418 -8.23 -44.88 -8.82
CA GLY A 418 -7.43 -44.04 -9.73
C GLY A 418 -6.08 -43.57 -9.18
N LEU A 419 -5.79 -43.79 -7.89
CA LEU A 419 -4.48 -43.50 -7.29
C LEU A 419 -3.72 -44.80 -6.97
N SER A 420 -2.41 -44.82 -7.20
CA SER A 420 -1.56 -46.04 -7.09
C SER A 420 -0.93 -46.25 -5.70
N ALA A 421 -1.15 -45.34 -4.76
CA ALA A 421 -0.58 -45.39 -3.42
C ALA A 421 -1.56 -44.81 -2.37
N PRO A 422 -1.48 -45.26 -1.10
CA PRO A 422 -2.17 -44.60 0.02
C PRO A 422 -1.73 -43.15 0.14
N VAL A 423 -2.66 -42.22 -0.08
CA VAL A 423 -2.38 -40.79 0.07
C VAL A 423 -2.76 -40.35 1.48
N CYS A 424 -1.80 -39.76 2.18
CA CYS A 424 -2.03 -39.15 3.49
C CYS A 424 -3.06 -38.01 3.33
N ARG A 425 -3.98 -37.87 4.31
CA ARG A 425 -5.21 -37.06 4.18
C ARG A 425 -5.03 -35.60 3.75
N GLU A 426 -3.83 -35.05 3.89
CA GLU A 426 -3.55 -33.61 3.90
C GLU A 426 -2.14 -33.40 3.34
N VAL A 427 -2.02 -32.60 2.27
CA VAL A 427 -0.72 -32.23 1.69
C VAL A 427 -0.48 -30.75 1.95
N ASP A 428 0.53 -30.44 2.77
CA ASP A 428 1.00 -29.07 2.93
C ASP A 428 1.93 -28.69 1.78
N ILE A 429 1.86 -27.44 1.33
CA ILE A 429 2.52 -26.96 0.12
C ILE A 429 3.12 -25.58 0.39
N TRP A 430 4.37 -25.40 -0.03
CA TRP A 430 5.14 -24.18 0.20
C TRP A 430 6.01 -23.85 -1.02
N PRO A 431 6.30 -22.57 -1.30
CA PRO A 431 7.11 -22.18 -2.44
C PRO A 431 8.55 -22.69 -2.24
N GLN A 432 9.12 -23.29 -3.28
CA GLN A 432 10.52 -23.71 -3.29
C GLN A 432 11.37 -22.69 -4.07
N ARG A 433 10.86 -22.24 -5.23
CA ARG A 433 11.57 -21.32 -6.13
C ARG A 433 10.59 -20.39 -6.85
N ILE A 434 10.96 -19.14 -7.05
CA ILE A 434 10.31 -18.24 -8.02
C ILE A 434 11.35 -17.86 -9.07
N ARG A 435 11.03 -18.00 -10.35
CA ARG A 435 11.94 -17.69 -11.47
C ARG A 435 11.30 -16.65 -12.38
N TYR A 436 12.07 -15.68 -12.84
CA TYR A 436 11.61 -14.60 -13.70
C TYR A 436 12.76 -14.07 -14.57
N ASN A 437 12.48 -13.04 -15.38
CA ASN A 437 13.39 -12.55 -16.41
C ASN A 437 13.82 -13.68 -17.37
N ASN A 438 12.85 -14.31 -18.04
CA ASN A 438 13.09 -15.38 -19.02
C ASN A 438 13.96 -14.91 -20.19
N ASN A 439 14.93 -15.70 -20.64
CA ASN A 439 15.78 -15.36 -21.79
C ASN A 439 15.21 -15.84 -23.15
N MET A 440 14.04 -16.47 -23.15
CA MET A 440 13.37 -16.98 -24.35
C MET A 440 11.83 -16.89 -24.22
N ALA A 441 11.12 -16.83 -25.35
CA ALA A 441 9.67 -16.59 -25.39
C ALA A 441 8.81 -17.73 -24.82
N SER A 442 9.32 -18.97 -24.81
CA SER A 442 8.64 -20.14 -24.22
C SER A 442 9.61 -20.88 -23.28
N PRO A 443 9.80 -20.40 -22.05
CA PRO A 443 10.74 -21.00 -21.10
C PRO A 443 10.10 -22.21 -20.39
N ASP A 444 10.76 -23.36 -20.44
CA ASP A 444 10.46 -24.44 -19.46
C ASP A 444 10.71 -23.93 -18.03
N ARG A 445 9.69 -24.04 -17.16
CA ARG A 445 9.75 -23.72 -15.73
C ARG A 445 10.83 -24.50 -14.98
N ASN A 446 11.11 -25.73 -15.39
CA ASN A 446 12.01 -26.64 -14.69
C ASN A 446 13.47 -26.42 -15.09
N ASN A 447 13.77 -26.13 -16.37
CA ASN A 447 15.10 -25.77 -16.82
C ASN A 447 15.55 -24.38 -16.30
N ALA A 448 16.46 -24.38 -15.32
CA ALA A 448 17.01 -23.16 -14.73
C ALA A 448 17.72 -22.25 -15.75
N ASN A 449 18.20 -22.77 -16.89
CA ASN A 449 18.95 -22.01 -17.90
C ASN A 449 18.07 -21.06 -18.73
N HIS A 450 16.75 -21.15 -18.60
CA HIS A 450 15.82 -20.23 -19.26
C HIS A 450 15.58 -18.92 -18.48
N TRP A 451 16.19 -18.74 -17.31
CA TRP A 451 15.84 -17.70 -16.33
C TRP A 451 17.07 -16.91 -15.88
N GLN A 452 16.94 -15.58 -15.77
CA GLN A 452 18.03 -14.69 -15.36
C GLN A 452 17.96 -14.27 -13.89
N ALA A 453 16.80 -14.42 -13.23
CA ALA A 453 16.62 -14.16 -11.80
C ALA A 453 15.85 -15.30 -11.11
N GLU A 454 16.21 -15.62 -9.87
CA GLU A 454 15.58 -16.65 -9.06
C GLU A 454 15.51 -16.22 -7.58
N VAL A 455 14.37 -16.46 -6.93
CA VAL A 455 14.24 -16.48 -5.46
C VAL A 455 14.18 -17.95 -5.04
N VAL A 456 14.99 -18.35 -4.05
CA VAL A 456 15.06 -19.72 -3.52
C VAL A 456 14.69 -19.71 -2.05
N PHE A 457 13.75 -20.57 -1.67
CA PHE A 457 13.33 -20.75 -0.28
C PHE A 457 14.02 -22.01 0.29
N GLU A 458 14.76 -21.86 1.38
CA GLU A 458 15.40 -22.95 2.11
C GLU A 458 14.55 -23.32 3.33
N TRP A 459 14.28 -24.62 3.47
CA TRP A 459 13.33 -25.17 4.43
C TRP A 459 14.04 -26.19 5.31
N THR A 460 13.89 -26.07 6.63
CA THR A 460 14.35 -27.08 7.59
C THR A 460 13.20 -28.02 7.97
N PRO A 461 13.41 -29.35 7.96
CA PRO A 461 12.43 -30.30 8.49
C PRO A 461 12.09 -30.04 9.95
N ARG A 462 10.82 -30.21 10.31
CA ARG A 462 10.37 -30.30 11.71
C ARG A 462 10.30 -31.77 12.11
N ASN A 463 11.19 -32.19 12.99
CA ASN A 463 11.34 -33.59 13.43
C ASN A 463 10.73 -33.84 14.82
N SER A 464 10.25 -32.78 15.50
CA SER A 464 9.99 -32.75 16.95
C SER A 464 8.53 -32.49 17.33
N ASP A 465 7.62 -32.31 16.38
CA ASP A 465 6.20 -32.04 16.67
C ASP A 465 5.46 -33.35 17.03
N VAL A 466 5.62 -33.79 18.28
CA VAL A 466 5.23 -35.13 18.80
C VAL A 466 3.72 -35.42 18.72
N TYR A 467 2.87 -34.43 18.46
CA TYR A 467 1.41 -34.59 18.50
C TYR A 467 0.81 -35.21 17.22
N ASP A 468 1.32 -36.40 16.86
CA ASP A 468 0.85 -37.22 15.76
C ASP A 468 -0.06 -38.34 16.31
N GLN A 469 -1.33 -38.36 15.86
CA GLN A 469 -2.27 -39.49 15.78
C GLN A 469 -3.36 -39.72 16.87
N ALA A 470 -3.22 -39.35 18.15
CA ALA A 470 -4.13 -39.86 19.19
C ALA A 470 -5.63 -39.45 19.07
N ASP A 471 -5.94 -38.15 19.04
CA ASP A 471 -7.31 -37.66 19.35
C ASP A 471 -8.19 -37.35 18.11
N GLY A 472 -7.74 -37.63 16.89
CA GLY A 472 -8.53 -37.48 15.65
C GLY A 472 -8.92 -36.05 15.25
N LYS A 473 -8.63 -35.04 16.07
CA LYS A 473 -9.01 -33.61 15.91
C LYS A 473 -7.88 -32.72 15.36
N ALA A 474 -6.91 -33.29 14.66
CA ALA A 474 -5.78 -32.53 14.11
C ALA A 474 -6.25 -31.41 13.16
N PRO A 475 -5.50 -30.30 13.03
CA PRO A 475 -5.77 -29.29 12.00
C PRO A 475 -5.66 -29.91 10.60
N ILE A 476 -6.48 -29.42 9.67
CA ILE A 476 -6.68 -29.95 8.30
C ILE A 476 -5.39 -29.91 7.43
N PHE A 477 -4.30 -29.30 7.92
CA PHE A 477 -2.99 -29.36 7.26
C PHE A 477 -1.87 -29.47 8.28
N ARG A 478 -0.96 -30.44 8.06
CA ARG A 478 0.25 -30.62 8.87
C ARG A 478 1.44 -29.96 8.21
N THR A 479 1.90 -28.86 8.81
CA THR A 479 3.23 -28.31 8.50
C THR A 479 4.30 -29.31 8.95
N ARG A 480 5.31 -29.56 8.11
CA ARG A 480 6.49 -30.40 8.46
C ARG A 480 7.81 -29.70 8.18
N VAL A 481 7.77 -28.40 7.89
CA VAL A 481 8.95 -27.59 7.57
C VAL A 481 8.85 -26.20 8.19
N SER A 482 10.00 -25.60 8.49
CA SER A 482 10.12 -24.18 8.81
C SER A 482 10.97 -23.48 7.76
N LEU A 483 10.58 -22.25 7.36
CA LEU A 483 11.42 -21.42 6.50
C LEU A 483 12.67 -20.99 7.27
N SER A 484 13.84 -21.38 6.79
CA SER A 484 15.15 -21.09 7.42
C SER A 484 15.96 -20.04 6.67
N ALA A 485 15.78 -19.92 5.36
CA ALA A 485 16.32 -18.78 4.61
C ALA A 485 15.53 -18.49 3.33
N VAL A 486 15.63 -17.25 2.86
CA VAL A 486 15.25 -16.84 1.50
C VAL A 486 16.50 -16.27 0.82
N GLN A 487 16.84 -16.78 -0.37
CA GLN A 487 17.94 -16.28 -1.18
C GLN A 487 17.42 -15.67 -2.46
N THR A 488 18.05 -14.60 -2.90
CA THR A 488 17.88 -14.05 -4.24
C THR A 488 19.13 -14.25 -5.06
N ARG A 489 18.95 -14.58 -6.32
CA ARG A 489 20.01 -14.93 -7.25
C ARG A 489 19.77 -14.28 -8.60
N ILE A 490 20.84 -13.86 -9.26
CA ILE A 490 20.81 -13.49 -10.68
C ILE A 490 21.86 -14.29 -11.44
N ARG A 491 21.74 -14.36 -12.76
CA ARG A 491 22.84 -14.83 -13.61
C ARG A 491 23.84 -13.70 -13.88
N ASN A 492 25.12 -14.03 -13.75
CA ASN A 492 26.21 -13.17 -14.21
C ASN A 492 26.42 -13.30 -15.74
N GLY A 493 27.34 -12.53 -16.31
CA GLY A 493 27.64 -12.57 -17.75
C GLY A 493 28.17 -13.92 -18.27
N ALA A 494 28.70 -14.79 -17.39
CA ALA A 494 29.08 -16.16 -17.71
C ALA A 494 27.90 -17.16 -17.60
N GLY A 495 26.69 -16.65 -17.34
CA GLY A 495 25.49 -17.46 -17.14
C GLY A 495 25.46 -18.23 -15.81
N GLN A 496 26.38 -18.01 -14.88
CA GLN A 496 26.39 -18.68 -13.57
C GLN A 496 25.49 -17.93 -12.58
N TRP A 497 24.87 -18.67 -11.65
CA TRP A 497 24.09 -18.06 -10.57
C TRP A 497 24.99 -17.41 -9.53
N GLU A 498 24.76 -16.13 -9.28
CA GLU A 498 25.37 -15.34 -8.20
C GLU A 498 24.27 -15.03 -7.17
N ASN A 499 24.51 -15.34 -5.89
CA ASN A 499 23.65 -14.86 -4.81
C ASN A 499 23.77 -13.34 -4.72
N LYS A 500 22.66 -12.61 -4.61
CA LYS A 500 22.67 -11.18 -4.28
C LYS A 500 22.40 -10.97 -2.80
N TRP A 501 21.26 -11.45 -2.30
CA TRP A 501 20.90 -11.34 -0.89
C TRP A 501 20.49 -12.70 -0.33
N ARG A 502 20.81 -12.93 0.94
CA ARG A 502 20.35 -14.07 1.73
C ARG A 502 19.75 -13.58 3.04
N TYR A 503 18.44 -13.74 3.20
CA TYR A 503 17.73 -13.52 4.45
C TYR A 503 17.77 -14.83 5.24
N ASN A 504 18.51 -14.86 6.34
CA ASN A 504 18.50 -15.96 7.30
C ASN A 504 17.36 -15.73 8.31
N LEU A 505 16.49 -16.72 8.47
CA LEU A 505 15.39 -16.73 9.43
C LEU A 505 15.75 -17.67 10.57
N THR A 506 15.79 -17.15 11.80
CA THR A 506 15.89 -17.98 13.01
C THR A 506 14.51 -18.10 13.62
N GLN A 507 13.97 -19.31 13.70
CA GLN A 507 12.76 -19.62 14.45
C GLN A 507 13.13 -20.22 15.80
N ARG A 508 12.40 -19.87 16.86
CA ARG A 508 12.56 -20.41 18.21
C ARG A 508 11.34 -21.26 18.57
N GLU A 509 11.59 -22.43 19.15
CA GLU A 509 10.55 -23.22 19.80
C GLU A 509 10.18 -22.59 21.15
N VAL A 510 8.89 -22.34 21.34
CA VAL A 510 8.28 -21.85 22.56
C VAL A 510 7.49 -23.02 23.14
N PRO A 511 7.92 -23.59 24.29
CA PRO A 511 7.14 -24.61 24.98
C PRO A 511 5.71 -24.14 25.26
N CYS A 512 4.77 -25.06 25.35
CA CYS A 512 3.46 -24.73 25.90
C CYS A 512 3.61 -24.30 27.38
N PRO A 513 2.90 -23.25 27.87
CA PRO A 513 3.07 -22.78 29.23
C PRO A 513 2.46 -23.79 30.20
N GLY A 514 3.30 -24.52 30.94
CA GLY A 514 2.84 -25.51 31.91
C GLY A 514 2.04 -24.87 33.04
N GLY A 515 0.73 -25.13 33.09
CA GLY A 515 -0.17 -24.63 34.14
C GLY A 515 -1.43 -25.50 34.25
N SER A 516 -1.96 -25.62 35.46
CA SER A 516 -3.21 -26.34 35.72
C SER A 516 -4.39 -25.70 34.97
N GLY A 517 -5.09 -26.48 34.13
CA GLY A 517 -6.20 -26.00 33.30
C GLY A 517 -5.82 -25.51 31.90
N VAL A 518 -4.52 -25.50 31.57
CA VAL A 518 -4.03 -25.32 30.20
C VAL A 518 -3.81 -26.70 29.58
N TYR A 519 -4.50 -27.02 28.48
CA TYR A 519 -4.24 -28.26 27.75
C TYR A 519 -2.97 -28.07 26.92
N CYS A 520 -1.84 -28.36 27.55
CA CYS A 520 -0.55 -28.56 26.91
C CYS A 520 -0.33 -30.06 26.74
N PRO A 521 -0.49 -30.64 25.53
CA PRO A 521 -0.05 -32.01 25.33
C PRO A 521 1.47 -32.08 25.54
N ASN A 522 1.94 -33.06 26.31
CA ASN A 522 3.36 -33.20 26.65
C ASN A 522 4.24 -33.13 25.40
N ASN A 523 5.30 -32.32 25.45
CA ASN A 523 6.23 -32.03 24.35
C ASN A 523 5.66 -31.20 23.17
N SER A 524 4.50 -30.58 23.30
CA SER A 524 3.99 -29.67 22.26
C SER A 524 4.73 -28.33 22.29
N VAL A 525 5.45 -28.05 21.21
CA VAL A 525 6.14 -26.77 20.95
C VAL A 525 5.35 -25.94 19.94
N ARG A 526 5.45 -24.61 20.07
CA ARG A 526 4.96 -23.63 19.09
C ARG A 526 6.18 -22.92 18.52
N ARG A 527 6.26 -22.65 17.22
CA ARG A 527 7.40 -21.91 16.66
C ARG A 527 7.05 -20.45 16.45
N VAL A 528 7.99 -19.57 16.80
CA VAL A 528 7.94 -18.13 16.55
C VAL A 528 9.13 -17.70 15.70
N LEU A 529 8.95 -16.69 14.85
CA LEU A 529 10.07 -16.08 14.13
C LEU A 529 10.81 -15.18 15.10
N ASP A 530 12.03 -15.56 15.48
CA ASP A 530 12.82 -14.90 16.52
C ASP A 530 13.73 -13.81 15.93
N ARG A 531 14.22 -14.02 14.70
CA ARG A 531 15.14 -13.10 14.02
C ARG A 531 15.13 -13.24 12.50
N ILE A 532 15.27 -12.12 11.78
CA ILE A 532 15.65 -12.06 10.37
C ILE A 532 17.00 -11.33 10.25
N GLN A 533 17.96 -11.91 9.50
CA GLN A 533 19.24 -11.27 9.21
C GLN A 533 19.57 -11.33 7.72
N ARG A 534 19.81 -10.17 7.11
CA ARG A 534 20.29 -10.06 5.72
C ARG A 534 21.80 -10.29 5.66
N VAL A 535 22.22 -11.06 4.66
CA VAL A 535 23.61 -11.32 4.29
C VAL A 535 23.80 -10.96 2.82
N GLU A 536 24.84 -10.19 2.53
CA GLU A 536 25.22 -9.78 1.17
C GLU A 536 26.01 -10.86 0.43
N SER A 537 26.18 -10.68 -0.89
CA SER A 537 26.94 -11.59 -1.75
C SER A 537 28.41 -11.80 -1.32
N ASN A 538 29.01 -10.79 -0.68
CA ASN A 538 30.37 -10.85 -0.13
C ASN A 538 30.44 -11.49 1.28
N GLY A 539 29.31 -11.96 1.83
CA GLY A 539 29.22 -12.56 3.16
C GLY A 539 29.10 -11.56 4.32
N SER A 540 29.12 -10.25 4.07
CA SER A 540 28.84 -9.27 5.13
C SER A 540 27.40 -9.39 5.60
N THR A 541 27.19 -9.22 6.90
CA THR A 541 25.87 -9.34 7.53
C THR A 541 25.38 -7.98 7.98
N TRP A 542 24.11 -7.68 7.73
CA TRP A 542 23.44 -6.55 8.34
C TRP A 542 23.13 -6.85 9.81
N PRO A 543 22.96 -5.80 10.66
CA PRO A 543 22.29 -5.95 11.94
C PRO A 543 20.94 -6.68 11.76
N ALA A 544 20.67 -7.60 12.66
CA ALA A 544 19.50 -8.47 12.54
C ALA A 544 18.27 -7.81 13.18
N VAL A 545 17.12 -7.92 12.51
CA VAL A 545 15.83 -7.57 13.12
C VAL A 545 15.43 -8.73 14.03
N THR A 546 15.16 -8.44 15.31
CA THR A 546 14.76 -9.45 16.30
C THR A 546 13.35 -9.18 16.84
N PHE A 547 12.72 -10.25 17.29
CA PHE A 547 11.31 -10.28 17.68
C PHE A 547 11.16 -10.93 19.06
N ALA A 548 10.44 -10.26 19.96
CA ALA A 548 10.01 -10.85 21.23
C ALA A 548 8.50 -11.08 21.24
N TYR A 549 8.08 -12.03 22.07
CA TYR A 549 6.68 -12.46 22.17
C TYR A 549 6.25 -12.52 23.62
N THR A 550 4.98 -12.22 23.85
CA THR A 550 4.27 -12.45 25.12
C THR A 550 3.21 -13.54 24.92
N ASP A 551 3.07 -14.44 25.88
CA ASP A 551 2.11 -15.54 25.81
C ASP A 551 0.75 -15.09 26.37
N LEU A 552 -0.29 -15.07 25.52
CA LEU A 552 -1.65 -14.62 25.88
C LEU A 552 -2.68 -15.73 25.63
N THR A 553 -3.59 -15.91 26.59
CA THR A 553 -4.65 -16.91 26.51
C THR A 553 -5.77 -16.43 25.58
N SER A 554 -5.91 -16.98 24.37
CA SER A 554 -6.88 -16.48 23.37
C SER A 554 -8.24 -17.18 23.38
N GLY A 555 -8.42 -18.25 24.16
CA GLY A 555 -9.78 -18.71 24.45
C GLY A 555 -9.95 -20.02 25.19
N VAL A 556 -11.22 -20.33 25.43
CA VAL A 556 -11.70 -21.59 26.02
C VAL A 556 -12.26 -22.49 24.93
N GLY A 557 -11.70 -23.68 24.79
CA GLY A 557 -12.39 -24.82 24.18
C GLY A 557 -12.98 -25.71 25.27
N THR A 558 -13.99 -26.51 24.95
CA THR A 558 -14.47 -27.55 25.86
C THR A 558 -13.85 -28.90 25.49
N TYR A 559 -13.09 -29.49 26.41
CA TYR A 559 -12.51 -30.83 26.27
C TYR A 559 -13.06 -31.72 27.39
N ASN A 560 -13.73 -32.82 27.03
CA ASN A 560 -14.39 -33.74 27.98
C ASN A 560 -15.36 -33.06 28.99
N GLY A 561 -15.95 -31.93 28.60
CA GLY A 561 -16.83 -31.14 29.47
C GLY A 561 -16.13 -30.08 30.31
N GLU A 562 -14.80 -30.07 30.35
CA GLU A 562 -14.00 -29.07 31.07
C GLU A 562 -13.58 -27.92 30.14
N ASN A 563 -13.50 -26.72 30.72
CA ASN A 563 -13.03 -25.52 30.02
C ASN A 563 -11.50 -25.50 29.95
N VAL A 564 -10.98 -25.76 28.75
CA VAL A 564 -9.55 -25.78 28.43
C VAL A 564 -9.14 -24.43 27.86
N TYR A 565 -8.14 -23.81 28.48
CA TYR A 565 -7.57 -22.55 28.01
C TYR A 565 -6.40 -22.80 27.05
N TYR A 566 -6.38 -22.10 25.91
CA TYR A 566 -5.26 -22.11 24.98
C TYR A 566 -4.51 -20.79 25.00
N THR A 567 -3.19 -20.87 25.11
CA THR A 567 -2.27 -19.73 25.14
C THR A 567 -1.40 -19.73 23.89
N TYR A 568 -1.18 -18.54 23.31
CA TYR A 568 -0.40 -18.36 22.09
C TYR A 568 0.58 -17.18 22.20
N PRO A 569 1.70 -17.22 21.46
CA PRO A 569 2.66 -16.13 21.47
C PRO A 569 2.22 -14.99 20.55
N TYR A 570 2.03 -13.81 21.12
CA TYR A 570 1.75 -12.56 20.43
C TYR A 570 3.04 -11.75 20.32
N LEU A 571 3.36 -11.22 19.14
CA LEU A 571 4.53 -10.38 18.92
C LEU A 571 4.38 -9.12 19.78
N ASN A 572 5.24 -8.95 20.77
CA ASN A 572 5.19 -7.81 21.70
C ASN A 572 6.39 -6.89 21.55
N ARG A 573 7.44 -7.26 20.80
CA ARG A 573 8.56 -6.36 20.54
C ARG A 573 9.21 -6.62 19.19
N VAL A 574 9.59 -5.55 18.50
CA VAL A 574 10.43 -5.56 17.29
C VAL A 574 11.63 -4.67 17.56
N ASN A 575 12.85 -5.20 17.40
CA ASN A 575 14.08 -4.41 17.40
C ASN A 575 14.65 -4.44 15.98
N ASN A 576 14.90 -3.28 15.38
CA ASN A 576 15.32 -3.16 13.98
C ASN A 576 16.82 -3.46 13.75
N GLY A 577 17.59 -3.76 14.80
CA GLY A 577 19.04 -4.00 14.75
C GLY A 577 19.90 -2.74 14.74
N TYR A 578 19.31 -1.58 14.49
CA TYR A 578 19.96 -0.26 14.45
C TYR A 578 19.63 0.60 15.70
N GLY A 579 19.17 -0.05 16.78
CA GLY A 579 18.80 0.60 18.05
C GLY A 579 17.33 0.99 18.16
N GLY A 580 16.61 1.10 17.03
CA GLY A 580 15.18 1.41 17.04
C GLY A 580 14.34 0.21 17.51
N VAL A 581 13.41 0.47 18.41
CA VAL A 581 12.58 -0.55 19.06
C VAL A 581 11.11 -0.13 19.02
N TYR A 582 10.24 -1.10 18.80
CA TYR A 582 8.80 -0.97 18.92
C TYR A 582 8.31 -2.02 19.91
N GLU A 583 7.49 -1.66 20.89
CA GLU A 583 6.95 -2.57 21.90
C GLU A 583 5.42 -2.43 21.99
N PHE A 584 4.70 -3.54 21.91
CA PHE A 584 3.25 -3.60 22.02
C PHE A 584 2.85 -4.16 23.39
N SER A 585 1.95 -3.47 24.09
CA SER A 585 1.16 -4.09 25.15
C SER A 585 -0.20 -4.50 24.59
N TYR A 586 -0.75 -5.60 25.11
CA TYR A 586 -2.07 -6.10 24.73
C TYR A 586 -3.02 -6.08 25.92
N GLY A 587 -4.29 -5.77 25.65
CA GLY A 587 -5.39 -5.92 26.62
C GLY A 587 -6.46 -6.90 26.12
N ASP A 588 -7.38 -7.29 27.01
CA ASP A 588 -8.65 -7.99 26.72
C ASP A 588 -9.81 -7.00 26.90
N THR A 589 -10.85 -7.03 26.04
CA THR A 589 -12.02 -6.14 26.14
C THR A 589 -13.00 -6.63 27.18
N GLY A 590 -12.90 -7.91 27.55
CA GLY A 590 -14.02 -8.66 28.10
C GLY A 590 -15.14 -8.84 27.07
N GLY A 591 -16.22 -9.50 27.49
CA GLY A 591 -17.49 -9.52 26.74
C GLY A 591 -17.69 -10.67 25.75
N GLN A 592 -16.83 -11.69 25.71
CA GLN A 592 -17.09 -12.90 24.93
C GLN A 592 -17.87 -13.92 25.75
N ALA A 593 -19.03 -14.36 25.26
CA ALA A 593 -19.62 -15.59 25.72
C ALA A 593 -18.68 -16.76 25.36
N ASN A 594 -18.64 -17.78 26.22
CA ASN A 594 -17.79 -18.98 26.07
C ASN A 594 -16.27 -18.74 26.23
N GLY A 595 -15.82 -17.63 26.83
CA GLY A 595 -14.44 -17.48 27.33
C GLY A 595 -13.33 -17.37 26.26
N ALA A 596 -13.68 -17.23 24.99
CA ALA A 596 -12.77 -16.75 23.96
C ALA A 596 -12.28 -15.32 24.30
N ARG A 597 -11.08 -14.93 23.86
CA ARG A 597 -10.51 -13.59 24.11
C ARG A 597 -9.90 -13.04 22.82
N ASN A 598 -10.18 -11.78 22.52
CA ASN A 598 -9.55 -11.06 21.41
C ASN A 598 -8.53 -10.08 21.98
N TRP A 599 -7.26 -10.33 21.75
CA TRP A 599 -6.19 -9.48 22.24
C TRP A 599 -5.93 -8.36 21.24
N ARG A 600 -5.98 -7.13 21.73
CA ARG A 600 -5.69 -5.93 20.92
C ARG A 600 -4.57 -5.14 21.54
N VAL A 601 -3.80 -4.45 20.70
CA VAL A 601 -2.77 -3.51 21.14
C VAL A 601 -3.44 -2.39 21.92
N ASN A 602 -3.24 -2.29 23.22
CA ASN A 602 -3.70 -1.16 24.03
C ASN A 602 -2.61 -0.10 24.21
N GLN A 603 -1.36 -0.42 23.84
CA GLN A 603 -0.22 0.48 23.95
C GLN A 603 0.82 0.14 22.87
N LEU A 604 1.39 1.16 22.22
CA LEU A 604 2.60 1.06 21.39
C LEU A 604 3.65 2.02 21.95
N ARG A 605 4.86 1.52 22.20
CA ARG A 605 6.03 2.32 22.59
C ARG A 605 7.07 2.27 21.49
N ILE A 606 7.67 3.41 21.20
CA ILE A 606 8.62 3.60 20.10
C ILE A 606 9.89 4.24 20.66
N TRP A 607 11.02 3.58 20.44
CA TRP A 607 12.35 4.15 20.65
C TRP A 607 12.97 4.38 19.26
N ASP A 608 13.40 5.61 19.01
CA ASP A 608 14.02 6.04 17.75
C ASP A 608 15.42 5.44 17.49
N GLY A 609 16.02 4.84 18.52
CA GLY A 609 17.38 4.31 18.51
C GLY A 609 18.46 5.34 18.85
N VAL A 610 18.19 6.64 18.73
CA VAL A 610 19.12 7.68 19.20
C VAL A 610 19.04 7.77 20.72
N THR A 611 17.85 8.00 21.28
CA THR A 611 17.60 8.15 22.72
C THR A 611 17.97 6.90 23.53
N HIS A 612 17.61 5.72 23.02
CA HIS A 612 17.80 4.45 23.72
C HIS A 612 19.27 4.02 23.85
N ILE A 613 20.11 4.33 22.85
CA ILE A 613 21.54 3.98 22.87
C ILE A 613 22.29 4.73 24.00
N TYR A 614 21.82 5.92 24.39
CA TYR A 614 22.40 6.69 25.51
C TYR A 614 21.88 6.24 26.90
N GLY A 615 21.34 5.03 27.02
CA GLY A 615 20.93 4.43 28.29
C GLY A 615 19.59 4.96 28.84
N GLN A 616 18.84 5.73 28.07
CA GLN A 616 17.49 6.12 28.45
C GLN A 616 16.52 4.94 28.26
N THR A 617 15.76 4.64 29.31
CA THR A 617 14.75 3.57 29.34
C THR A 617 13.41 4.00 28.76
N ASN A 618 13.11 5.30 28.81
CA ASN A 618 11.85 5.86 28.31
C ASN A 618 11.79 5.80 26.76
N PRO A 619 10.61 5.54 26.18
CA PRO A 619 10.43 5.58 24.73
C PRO A 619 10.43 7.04 24.23
N ALA A 620 10.86 7.27 23.00
CA ALA A 620 10.74 8.59 22.36
C ALA A 620 9.26 8.96 22.18
N GLN A 621 8.42 8.00 21.78
CA GLN A 621 6.97 8.18 21.61
C GLN A 621 6.21 7.01 22.24
N GLU A 622 5.05 7.30 22.84
CA GLU A 622 4.10 6.29 23.33
C GLU A 622 2.69 6.61 22.85
N GLN A 623 1.96 5.60 22.39
CA GLN A 623 0.56 5.68 21.98
C GLN A 623 -0.27 4.73 22.85
N ILE A 624 -1.37 5.22 23.42
CA ILE A 624 -2.38 4.42 24.13
C ILE A 624 -3.64 4.33 23.26
N PHE A 625 -4.19 3.13 23.13
CA PHE A 625 -5.36 2.83 22.32
C PHE A 625 -6.55 2.45 23.22
N GLU A 626 -7.58 3.29 23.22
CA GLU A 626 -8.86 3.07 23.88
C GLU A 626 -9.89 2.58 22.86
N TYR A 627 -10.57 1.47 23.15
CA TYR A 627 -11.52 0.84 22.22
C TYR A 627 -12.92 0.80 22.84
N VAL A 628 -13.91 1.28 22.10
CA VAL A 628 -15.30 1.40 22.58
C VAL A 628 -16.26 0.75 21.59
N ASN A 629 -17.27 0.07 22.13
CA ASN A 629 -18.30 -0.71 21.41
C ASN A 629 -17.68 -1.73 20.43
N PRO A 630 -17.16 -2.88 20.94
CA PRO A 630 -16.65 -3.96 20.10
C PRO A 630 -17.77 -4.55 19.24
N CYS A 631 -17.42 -4.88 18.01
CA CYS A 631 -18.31 -5.25 16.93
C CYS A 631 -18.01 -6.70 16.50
N TYR A 632 -18.85 -7.65 16.90
CA TYR A 632 -18.74 -9.09 16.59
C TYR A 632 -19.69 -9.53 15.47
N ASP A 633 -19.33 -10.52 14.67
CA ASP A 633 -20.13 -11.03 13.54
C ASP A 633 -21.44 -11.78 13.90
N LYS A 634 -21.98 -11.56 15.10
CA LYS A 634 -23.23 -12.15 15.60
C LYS A 634 -24.43 -11.19 15.50
N VAL A 635 -25.59 -11.79 15.20
CA VAL A 635 -26.90 -11.13 15.15
C VAL A 635 -27.17 -10.29 16.41
N GLY A 636 -27.54 -9.03 16.20
CA GLY A 636 -28.00 -8.12 17.24
C GLY A 636 -26.92 -7.27 17.90
N GLN A 637 -25.63 -7.58 17.75
CA GLN A 637 -24.56 -6.70 18.23
C GLN A 637 -23.39 -6.46 17.27
N CYS A 638 -23.23 -7.19 16.16
CA CYS A 638 -22.61 -6.63 14.93
C CYS A 638 -22.74 -7.47 13.64
N TYR A 639 -23.87 -8.15 13.43
CA TYR A 639 -24.27 -8.70 12.12
C TYR A 639 -25.79 -8.62 11.97
N SER A 640 -26.27 -8.57 10.73
CA SER A 640 -27.71 -8.39 10.41
C SER A 640 -28.29 -9.51 9.53
N GLY A 641 -27.55 -10.60 9.29
CA GLY A 641 -28.01 -11.77 8.54
C GLY A 641 -28.55 -12.89 9.43
N SER A 642 -29.24 -13.88 8.86
CA SER A 642 -30.02 -14.90 9.57
C SER A 642 -29.23 -16.11 10.12
N GLY A 643 -27.93 -15.95 10.40
CA GLY A 643 -27.05 -17.06 10.82
C GLY A 643 -26.68 -17.00 12.30
N ASN A 644 -26.32 -18.14 12.89
CA ASN A 644 -25.58 -18.21 14.15
C ASN A 644 -24.15 -17.69 13.92
N GLY A 645 -24.01 -16.36 13.84
CA GLY A 645 -22.73 -15.70 13.64
C GLY A 645 -21.73 -16.09 14.72
N SER A 646 -20.44 -16.12 14.35
CA SER A 646 -19.40 -16.49 15.29
C SER A 646 -19.21 -15.40 16.35
N PHE A 647 -18.30 -15.61 17.30
CA PHE A 647 -17.89 -14.55 18.22
C PHE A 647 -16.62 -13.85 17.72
N LYS A 648 -16.44 -13.74 16.40
CA LYS A 648 -15.25 -13.14 15.79
C LYS A 648 -15.38 -11.63 15.81
N LEU A 649 -14.41 -10.98 16.44
CA LEU A 649 -14.31 -9.53 16.44
C LEU A 649 -14.08 -9.03 15.00
N VAL A 650 -15.06 -8.30 14.46
CA VAL A 650 -14.94 -7.55 13.20
C VAL A 650 -14.07 -6.33 13.46
N GLY A 651 -14.40 -5.53 14.46
CA GLY A 651 -13.65 -4.33 14.88
C GLY A 651 -14.32 -3.59 16.02
N HIS A 652 -14.20 -2.26 16.07
CA HIS A 652 -14.80 -1.41 17.11
C HIS A 652 -15.47 -0.19 16.48
N GLN A 653 -16.52 0.34 17.11
CA GLN A 653 -17.17 1.56 16.63
C GLN A 653 -16.29 2.79 16.82
N ILE A 654 -15.65 2.95 17.98
CA ILE A 654 -14.81 4.11 18.29
C ILE A 654 -13.46 3.61 18.82
N VAL A 655 -12.39 4.23 18.33
CA VAL A 655 -11.01 3.98 18.76
C VAL A 655 -10.34 5.33 19.02
N ALA A 656 -9.92 5.60 20.25
CA ALA A 656 -9.15 6.80 20.58
C ALA A 656 -7.65 6.44 20.73
N VAL A 657 -6.79 7.27 20.14
CA VAL A 657 -5.33 7.12 20.16
C VAL A 657 -4.74 8.32 20.87
N ASN A 658 -4.34 8.16 22.14
CA ASN A 658 -3.64 9.20 22.90
C ASN A 658 -2.14 9.06 22.67
N THR A 659 -1.49 10.08 22.11
CA THR A 659 -0.07 10.12 21.77
C THR A 659 0.70 10.98 22.76
N TYR A 660 1.86 10.48 23.19
CA TYR A 660 2.75 11.09 24.17
C TYR A 660 4.20 11.05 23.67
N GLU A 661 5.00 12.00 24.13
CA GLU A 661 6.47 12.06 23.98
C GLU A 661 7.12 12.10 25.37
N TYR A 662 8.39 11.69 25.48
CA TYR A 662 9.14 11.77 26.73
C TYR A 662 10.25 12.82 26.65
N VAL A 663 9.99 14.01 27.19
CA VAL A 663 10.98 15.10 27.28
C VAL A 663 11.58 15.12 28.68
N ASN A 664 12.91 15.02 28.77
CA ASN A 664 13.66 14.93 30.04
C ASN A 664 13.16 13.82 31.00
N GLY A 665 12.59 12.74 30.44
CA GLY A 665 12.01 11.63 31.18
C GLY A 665 10.62 11.87 31.77
N ALA A 666 10.05 13.07 31.60
CA ALA A 666 8.65 13.34 31.88
C ALA A 666 7.80 13.01 30.64
N ARG A 667 6.66 12.35 30.87
CA ARG A 667 5.68 12.00 29.83
C ARG A 667 4.81 13.22 29.52
N GLN A 668 4.92 13.75 28.31
CA GLN A 668 4.12 14.88 27.82
C GLN A 668 3.07 14.39 26.82
N PHE A 669 1.86 14.92 26.88
CA PHE A 669 0.79 14.62 25.92
C PHE A 669 0.96 15.49 24.67
N LEU A 670 0.85 14.87 23.49
CA LEU A 670 0.95 15.57 22.20
C LEU A 670 -0.41 15.72 21.52
N SER A 671 -1.20 14.64 21.48
CA SER A 671 -2.50 14.64 20.82
C SER A 671 -3.37 13.45 21.19
N ARG A 672 -4.69 13.58 20.99
CA ARG A 672 -5.68 12.49 21.02
C ARG A 672 -6.37 12.46 19.67
N THR A 673 -6.40 11.32 18.99
CA THR A 673 -7.19 11.15 17.75
C THR A 673 -8.25 10.09 17.93
N GLU A 674 -9.52 10.46 17.76
CA GLU A 674 -10.67 9.57 17.85
C GLU A 674 -11.16 9.18 16.45
N TYR A 675 -11.21 7.89 16.19
CA TYR A 675 -11.70 7.30 14.94
C TYR A 675 -13.06 6.66 15.18
N GLU A 676 -14.13 7.20 14.59
CA GLU A 676 -15.44 6.56 14.56
C GLU A 676 -15.62 5.80 13.24
N TYR A 677 -16.11 4.57 13.32
CA TYR A 677 -16.38 3.69 12.18
C TYR A 677 -17.88 3.39 12.07
N TYR A 678 -18.33 3.16 10.83
CA TYR A 678 -19.66 2.61 10.58
C TYR A 678 -19.74 1.17 11.10
N VAL A 679 -20.77 0.91 11.89
CA VAL A 679 -21.14 -0.40 12.45
C VAL A 679 -22.66 -0.58 12.36
N PRO A 680 -23.16 -1.84 12.37
CA PRO A 680 -24.58 -2.15 12.61
C PRO A 680 -25.25 -1.27 13.67
N GLY A 681 -26.45 -0.77 13.38
CA GLY A 681 -27.27 -0.01 14.32
C GLY A 681 -27.00 1.49 14.39
N ASN A 682 -25.79 1.98 14.12
CA ASN A 682 -25.45 3.42 14.19
C ASN A 682 -25.64 4.15 12.84
N GLY A 683 -26.85 4.07 12.27
CA GLY A 683 -27.23 4.80 11.04
C GLY A 683 -26.77 4.19 9.71
N GLY A 684 -26.16 3.01 9.72
CA GLY A 684 -25.78 2.27 8.52
C GLY A 684 -26.50 0.92 8.42
N GLY A 685 -27.67 0.88 7.77
CA GLY A 685 -28.41 -0.39 7.56
C GLY A 685 -27.73 -1.36 6.57
N ALA A 686 -26.69 -0.91 5.85
CA ALA A 686 -26.04 -1.69 4.80
C ALA A 686 -24.68 -2.26 5.26
N PRO A 687 -24.47 -3.60 5.19
CA PRO A 687 -23.21 -4.23 5.58
C PRO A 687 -21.96 -3.81 4.81
N LEU A 688 -22.11 -3.17 3.65
CA LEU A 688 -21.00 -2.66 2.83
C LEU A 688 -20.30 -1.45 3.45
N LEU A 689 -20.94 -0.77 4.42
CA LEU A 689 -20.36 0.35 5.16
C LEU A 689 -19.49 -0.12 6.35
N TYR A 690 -19.58 -1.38 6.78
CA TYR A 690 -18.99 -1.78 8.06
C TYR A 690 -17.46 -1.72 8.04
N GLY A 691 -16.88 -1.08 9.07
CA GLY A 691 -15.44 -0.80 9.15
C GLY A 691 -14.96 0.35 8.27
N ARG A 692 -15.85 1.04 7.53
CA ARG A 692 -15.51 2.34 6.92
C ARG A 692 -15.39 3.40 8.01
N GLN A 693 -14.39 4.25 7.91
CA GLN A 693 -14.26 5.42 8.78
C GLN A 693 -15.42 6.36 8.51
N LYS A 694 -16.12 6.77 9.56
CA LYS A 694 -17.24 7.73 9.57
C LYS A 694 -16.73 9.11 9.98
N ARG A 695 -15.85 9.17 10.97
CA ARG A 695 -15.31 10.40 11.52
C ARG A 695 -13.90 10.20 12.09
N GLU A 696 -13.09 11.25 12.05
CA GLU A 696 -11.80 11.43 12.71
C GLU A 696 -11.89 12.70 13.54
N THR A 697 -11.50 12.70 14.80
CA THR A 697 -11.41 13.93 15.61
C THR A 697 -10.05 13.98 16.30
N THR A 698 -9.18 14.89 15.88
CA THR A 698 -7.89 15.12 16.50
C THR A 698 -7.95 16.33 17.43
N TYR A 699 -7.47 16.14 18.65
CA TYR A 699 -7.26 17.15 19.67
C TYR A 699 -5.75 17.30 19.89
N TRP A 700 -5.25 18.54 19.90
CA TRP A 700 -3.88 18.87 20.29
C TRP A 700 -3.92 19.78 21.50
N GLU A 701 -3.10 19.49 22.50
CA GLU A 701 -2.98 20.31 23.70
C GLU A 701 -1.81 21.30 23.58
N ASN A 702 -1.94 22.40 24.28
CA ASN A 702 -0.88 23.36 24.57
C ASN A 702 -0.83 23.50 26.10
N ASP A 703 0.26 24.04 26.67
CA ASP A 703 0.63 24.10 28.10
C ASP A 703 -0.41 24.76 29.06
N ASN A 704 -1.62 25.09 28.59
CA ASN A 704 -2.65 25.86 29.30
C ASN A 704 -4.09 25.33 29.05
N ASP A 705 -4.31 24.02 29.01
CA ASP A 705 -5.63 23.35 28.78
C ASP A 705 -6.38 23.75 27.48
N LYS A 706 -5.74 24.50 26.58
CA LYS A 706 -6.34 24.94 25.32
C LYS A 706 -6.17 23.86 24.27
N GLN A 707 -7.25 23.14 23.99
CA GLN A 707 -7.27 22.14 22.94
C GLN A 707 -7.62 22.75 21.60
N ARG A 708 -6.72 22.63 20.61
CA ARG A 708 -7.09 22.79 19.20
C ARG A 708 -7.78 21.51 18.76
N ARG A 709 -8.91 21.62 18.06
CA ARG A 709 -9.65 20.48 17.52
C ARG A 709 -9.69 20.53 15.99
N GLN A 710 -9.58 19.36 15.36
CA GLN A 710 -9.88 19.15 13.95
C GLN A 710 -10.75 17.90 13.81
N GLU A 711 -11.81 17.98 13.01
CA GLU A 711 -12.75 16.90 12.77
C GLU A 711 -12.84 16.63 11.26
N LYS A 712 -12.59 15.40 10.81
CA LYS A 712 -12.90 14.95 9.45
C LYS A 712 -14.12 14.05 9.48
N THR A 713 -15.15 14.34 8.71
CA THR A 713 -16.33 13.48 8.52
C THR A 713 -16.33 12.91 7.11
N PHE A 714 -16.58 11.61 6.99
CA PHE A 714 -16.55 10.87 5.73
C PHE A 714 -17.96 10.42 5.37
N PHE A 715 -18.50 10.95 4.28
CA PHE A 715 -19.83 10.66 3.77
C PHE A 715 -19.75 9.59 2.68
N TRP A 716 -20.25 8.41 3.02
CA TRP A 716 -20.32 7.26 2.13
C TRP A 716 -21.75 7.09 1.63
N ALA A 717 -21.88 6.75 0.35
CA ALA A 717 -23.15 6.37 -0.25
C ALA A 717 -23.12 4.90 -0.69
N LEU A 718 -24.32 4.34 -0.81
CA LEU A 718 -24.58 3.04 -1.44
C LEU A 718 -24.91 3.28 -2.91
N GLY A 719 -24.76 2.26 -3.77
CA GLY A 719 -25.20 2.32 -5.17
C GLY A 719 -26.60 2.91 -5.31
N GLY A 720 -26.71 4.06 -6.01
CA GLY A 720 -27.91 4.91 -6.03
C GLY A 720 -27.64 6.27 -6.68
N SER A 721 -28.50 7.27 -6.44
CA SER A 721 -28.37 8.62 -7.02
C SER A 721 -27.00 9.28 -6.79
N ASN A 722 -26.32 8.93 -5.70
CA ASN A 722 -25.03 9.51 -5.30
C ASN A 722 -23.83 8.58 -5.55
N CYS A 723 -24.07 7.31 -5.93
CA CYS A 723 -23.03 6.37 -6.40
C CYS A 723 -23.51 5.74 -7.73
N PRO A 724 -22.98 6.15 -8.89
CA PRO A 724 -23.57 5.98 -10.21
C PRO A 724 -24.00 4.54 -10.53
N THR A 725 -25.30 4.38 -10.72
CA THR A 725 -25.98 3.11 -11.00
C THR A 725 -25.90 2.72 -12.47
N THR A 726 -24.69 2.59 -13.01
CA THR A 726 -24.50 1.98 -14.35
C THR A 726 -24.66 0.46 -14.25
N ASN A 727 -25.90 0.00 -14.07
CA ASN A 727 -26.37 -1.39 -14.12
C ASN A 727 -25.85 -2.39 -13.05
N PHE A 728 -25.10 -1.95 -12.04
CA PHE A 728 -24.68 -2.84 -10.94
C PHE A 728 -25.68 -2.82 -9.76
N ASN A 729 -26.46 -3.89 -9.63
CA ASN A 729 -27.38 -4.09 -8.50
C ASN A 729 -26.63 -4.05 -7.14
N THR A 730 -27.01 -3.10 -6.27
CA THR A 730 -26.91 -3.05 -4.79
C THR A 730 -25.60 -3.43 -4.07
N GLY A 731 -24.52 -3.76 -4.78
CA GLY A 731 -23.31 -4.39 -4.20
C GLY A 731 -22.16 -3.46 -3.81
N TRP A 732 -22.30 -2.14 -3.97
CA TRP A 732 -21.17 -1.19 -3.93
C TRP A 732 -21.39 -0.01 -2.97
N VAL A 733 -20.27 0.52 -2.48
CA VAL A 733 -20.15 1.72 -1.63
C VAL A 733 -19.08 2.63 -2.22
N CYS A 734 -19.37 3.93 -2.26
CA CYS A 734 -18.43 4.97 -2.66
C CYS A 734 -18.30 6.03 -1.55
N LEU A 735 -17.11 6.59 -1.34
CA LEU A 735 -16.99 7.89 -0.68
C LEU A 735 -17.44 8.95 -1.69
N TYR A 736 -18.28 9.90 -1.26
CA TYR A 736 -18.73 11.02 -2.11
C TYR A 736 -18.42 12.40 -1.53
N GLU A 737 -18.26 12.54 -0.21
CA GLU A 737 -17.75 13.76 0.43
C GLU A 737 -16.85 13.43 1.63
N GLU A 738 -15.76 14.16 1.79
CA GLU A 738 -14.97 14.27 3.02
C GLU A 738 -15.04 15.74 3.48
N ARG A 739 -15.30 15.98 4.76
CA ARG A 739 -15.42 17.33 5.33
C ARG A 739 -14.49 17.49 6.52
N GLN A 740 -13.49 18.35 6.40
CA GLN A 740 -12.47 18.63 7.40
C GLN A 740 -12.75 19.99 8.06
N THR A 741 -13.32 19.96 9.25
CA THR A 741 -13.57 21.12 10.12
C THR A 741 -12.38 21.35 11.03
N THR A 742 -11.87 22.58 11.13
CA THR A 742 -10.83 22.98 12.09
C THR A 742 -11.37 24.05 13.01
N TYR A 743 -11.12 23.91 14.31
CA TYR A 743 -11.57 24.79 15.38
C TYR A 743 -10.39 25.54 16.00
N GLY A 744 -10.67 26.71 16.59
CA GLY A 744 -9.67 27.62 17.13
C GLY A 744 -9.08 27.17 18.48
N TRP A 745 -8.12 27.94 18.99
CA TRP A 745 -7.46 27.70 20.28
C TRP A 745 -8.23 28.27 21.49
N GLN A 746 -9.57 28.29 21.45
CA GLN A 746 -10.41 28.86 22.51
C GLN A 746 -11.52 27.89 22.92
N ALA A 747 -11.93 27.97 24.19
CA ALA A 747 -12.94 27.10 24.78
C ALA A 747 -14.36 27.25 24.19
N THR A 748 -14.56 28.21 23.28
CA THR A 748 -15.82 28.51 22.61
C THR A 748 -16.14 27.59 21.44
N ASP A 749 -15.28 26.61 21.12
CA ASP A 749 -15.43 25.70 19.96
C ASP A 749 -15.63 26.50 18.65
N GLU A 750 -15.00 27.68 18.58
CA GLU A 750 -15.08 28.58 17.43
C GLU A 750 -14.47 27.90 16.20
N LEU A 751 -15.34 27.62 15.23
CA LEU A 751 -14.97 27.22 13.89
C LEU A 751 -13.90 28.19 13.37
N THR A 752 -12.84 27.68 12.74
CA THR A 752 -11.82 28.48 12.03
C THR A 752 -11.85 28.23 10.53
N ALA A 753 -12.02 26.97 10.14
CA ALA A 753 -12.04 26.56 8.74
C ALA A 753 -12.91 25.31 8.51
N VAL A 754 -13.55 25.20 7.34
CA VAL A 754 -14.15 23.95 6.82
C VAL A 754 -13.59 23.69 5.43
N SER A 755 -12.81 22.63 5.24
CA SER A 755 -12.56 22.10 3.89
C SER A 755 -13.63 21.06 3.54
N ARG A 756 -14.14 21.05 2.30
CA ARG A 756 -14.94 19.95 1.77
C ARG A 756 -14.27 19.40 0.52
N TYR A 757 -14.13 18.08 0.42
CA TYR A 757 -13.64 17.40 -0.76
C TYR A 757 -14.78 16.51 -1.27
N ARG A 758 -15.30 16.76 -2.47
CA ARG A 758 -16.30 15.85 -3.07
C ARG A 758 -15.63 14.95 -4.08
N TYR A 759 -16.15 13.73 -4.13
CA TYR A 759 -15.62 12.64 -4.92
C TYR A 759 -16.69 12.18 -5.89
N ASP A 760 -16.39 12.19 -7.19
CA ASP A 760 -17.29 11.63 -8.19
C ASP A 760 -16.86 10.19 -8.53
N PRO A 761 -17.74 9.18 -8.32
CA PRO A 761 -17.44 7.79 -8.64
C PRO A 761 -17.72 7.42 -10.11
N ALA A 762 -18.47 8.23 -10.87
CA ALA A 762 -18.83 7.96 -12.27
C ALA A 762 -17.57 7.88 -13.12
N TYR A 763 -16.72 8.90 -12.94
CA TYR A 763 -15.48 9.07 -13.67
C TYR A 763 -14.34 8.18 -13.18
N GLN A 764 -14.61 7.15 -12.38
CA GLN A 764 -13.61 6.17 -11.92
C GLN A 764 -13.84 4.72 -12.36
N GLY A 765 -14.89 4.44 -13.13
CA GLY A 765 -15.24 3.05 -13.48
C GLY A 765 -15.55 2.22 -12.23
N ASN A 766 -16.34 2.80 -11.32
CA ASN A 766 -16.84 2.17 -10.09
C ASN A 766 -15.76 1.76 -9.08
N ARG A 767 -14.69 2.56 -8.93
CA ARG A 767 -13.73 2.42 -7.82
C ARG A 767 -14.26 3.09 -6.54
N GLN A 768 -13.75 2.62 -5.40
CA GLN A 768 -14.33 2.81 -4.07
C GLN A 768 -14.17 4.22 -3.45
N TRP A 769 -13.28 5.06 -3.99
CA TRP A 769 -12.94 6.36 -3.40
C TRP A 769 -13.33 7.57 -4.26
N GLY A 770 -13.75 7.37 -5.51
CA GLY A 770 -14.02 8.44 -6.47
C GLY A 770 -12.78 9.27 -6.82
N PHE A 771 -12.85 10.07 -7.89
CA PHE A 771 -11.86 11.13 -8.08
C PHE A 771 -12.31 12.33 -7.26
N ARG A 772 -11.38 12.98 -6.54
CA ARG A 772 -11.67 14.28 -5.92
C ARG A 772 -11.97 15.27 -7.04
N THR A 773 -13.26 15.50 -7.30
CA THR A 773 -13.78 16.39 -8.36
C THR A 773 -14.16 17.75 -7.84
N HIS A 774 -14.17 17.93 -6.52
CA HIS A 774 -14.43 19.21 -5.87
C HIS A 774 -13.49 19.38 -4.69
N THR A 775 -13.06 20.60 -4.45
CA THR A 775 -12.49 21.04 -3.16
C THR A 775 -13.14 22.37 -2.84
N GLU A 776 -13.51 22.60 -1.58
CA GLU A 776 -14.09 23.81 -1.02
C GLU A 776 -13.30 24.13 0.26
N LEU A 777 -13.14 25.40 0.63
CA LEU A 777 -12.52 25.83 1.89
C LEU A 777 -13.26 27.05 2.42
N VAL A 778 -13.85 27.02 3.61
CA VAL A 778 -14.59 28.17 4.17
C VAL A 778 -13.91 28.61 5.45
N LEU A 779 -13.42 29.85 5.49
CA LEU A 779 -12.87 30.46 6.71
C LEU A 779 -13.96 31.21 7.47
N SER A 780 -13.89 31.21 8.81
CA SER A 780 -15.02 31.57 9.67
C SER A 780 -15.10 33.04 10.13
N ALA A 781 -13.97 33.75 10.11
CA ALA A 781 -13.89 35.14 10.57
C ALA A 781 -13.72 36.07 9.37
N GLU A 782 -14.78 36.85 9.11
CA GLU A 782 -14.79 38.10 8.31
C GLU A 782 -14.41 38.03 6.82
N THR A 783 -13.84 36.93 6.31
CA THR A 783 -13.70 36.67 4.86
C THR A 783 -13.89 35.20 4.52
N GLN A 784 -15.08 34.86 4.01
CA GLN A 784 -15.37 33.52 3.45
C GLN A 784 -14.61 33.29 2.12
N ARG A 785 -13.31 33.00 2.21
CA ARG A 785 -12.46 32.58 1.08
C ARG A 785 -12.79 31.14 0.66
N THR A 786 -13.97 30.95 0.11
CA THR A 786 -14.31 29.74 -0.67
C THR A 786 -13.30 29.60 -1.81
N THR A 787 -12.70 28.42 -1.97
CA THR A 787 -11.88 28.07 -3.15
C THR A 787 -12.45 26.82 -3.79
N ILE A 788 -13.02 26.91 -5.00
CA ILE A 788 -13.62 25.75 -5.68
C ILE A 788 -12.75 25.26 -6.83
N VAL A 789 -12.26 24.02 -6.74
CA VAL A 789 -11.55 23.33 -7.84
C VAL A 789 -12.39 22.17 -8.39
N GLY A 790 -12.97 22.37 -9.57
CA GLY A 790 -13.57 21.33 -10.41
C GLY A 790 -12.52 20.65 -11.30
N TYR A 791 -12.71 19.40 -11.73
CA TYR A 791 -11.71 18.67 -12.54
C TYR A 791 -12.29 18.09 -13.82
N ALA A 792 -11.63 18.35 -14.97
CA ALA A 792 -11.94 17.68 -16.23
C ALA A 792 -11.41 16.24 -16.24
N THR A 793 -12.10 15.32 -16.93
CA THR A 793 -11.71 13.91 -17.05
C THR A 793 -11.69 13.46 -18.51
N ASN A 794 -10.88 12.45 -18.80
CA ASN A 794 -10.72 11.87 -20.14
C ASN A 794 -11.69 10.67 -20.31
N SER A 795 -12.33 10.55 -21.47
CA SER A 795 -13.16 9.37 -21.81
C SER A 795 -12.34 8.14 -22.23
N GLY A 796 -11.02 8.30 -22.41
CA GLY A 796 -10.06 7.24 -22.70
C GLY A 796 -9.47 6.55 -21.48
N THR A 797 -8.72 5.47 -21.72
CA THR A 797 -8.16 4.58 -20.68
C THR A 797 -7.05 5.18 -19.81
N ALA A 798 -6.60 6.40 -20.09
CA ALA A 798 -5.55 7.10 -19.37
C ALA A 798 -6.16 8.21 -18.49
N TRP A 799 -6.41 7.88 -17.23
CA TRP A 799 -7.08 8.78 -16.29
C TRP A 799 -6.16 9.95 -15.89
N ARG A 800 -6.60 11.17 -16.20
CA ARG A 800 -6.02 12.43 -15.72
C ARG A 800 -7.15 13.27 -15.12
N ALA A 801 -6.82 13.99 -14.06
CA ALA A 801 -7.68 14.99 -13.45
C ALA A 801 -6.91 16.31 -13.45
N ALA A 802 -7.48 17.34 -14.08
CA ALA A 802 -6.87 18.66 -14.21
C ALA A 802 -7.91 19.74 -13.84
N PRO A 803 -7.53 20.80 -13.09
CA PRO A 803 -8.48 21.80 -12.62
C PRO A 803 -9.17 22.49 -13.81
N TRP A 804 -10.50 22.67 -13.80
CA TRP A 804 -11.24 23.41 -14.84
C TRP A 804 -11.61 24.85 -14.42
N PHE A 805 -11.68 25.11 -13.11
CA PHE A 805 -11.82 26.45 -12.52
C PHE A 805 -11.24 26.52 -11.11
N GLU A 806 -10.99 27.75 -10.65
CA GLU A 806 -10.65 28.13 -9.28
C GLU A 806 -11.33 29.48 -8.96
N GLY A 807 -12.53 29.45 -8.36
CA GLY A 807 -13.15 30.66 -7.82
C GLY A 807 -12.62 31.01 -6.42
N VAL A 808 -12.49 32.29 -6.10
CA VAL A 808 -12.24 32.84 -4.76
C VAL A 808 -13.32 33.85 -4.43
N TRP A 809 -14.10 33.58 -3.39
CA TRP A 809 -15.14 34.48 -2.89
C TRP A 809 -14.68 35.20 -1.60
N ALA A 810 -15.44 36.18 -1.15
CA ALA A 810 -15.33 36.81 0.16
C ALA A 810 -16.72 37.31 0.56
N ASN A 811 -17.03 37.31 1.86
CA ASN A 811 -18.28 37.89 2.36
C ASN A 811 -17.97 39.29 2.91
N GLU A 812 -18.54 40.32 2.30
CA GLU A 812 -18.31 41.73 2.65
C GLU A 812 -19.66 42.40 2.84
N ASN A 813 -19.93 42.91 4.05
CA ASN A 813 -21.20 43.55 4.42
C ASN A 813 -22.43 42.65 4.22
N ASN A 814 -22.32 41.35 4.52
CA ASN A 814 -23.31 40.29 4.27
C ASN A 814 -23.54 39.95 2.78
N GLU A 815 -22.78 40.51 1.84
CA GLU A 815 -22.82 40.14 0.42
C GLU A 815 -21.64 39.22 0.06
N VAL A 816 -21.92 38.09 -0.61
CA VAL A 816 -20.88 37.20 -1.15
C VAL A 816 -20.36 37.75 -2.49
N LYS A 817 -19.11 38.22 -2.51
CA LYS A 817 -18.45 38.83 -3.67
C LYS A 817 -17.35 37.93 -4.23
N ILE A 818 -17.28 37.85 -5.57
CA ILE A 818 -16.18 37.17 -6.26
C ILE A 818 -14.94 38.07 -6.23
N LYS A 819 -13.86 37.59 -5.63
CA LYS A 819 -12.55 38.27 -5.61
C LYS A 819 -11.65 37.82 -6.76
N LYS A 820 -11.66 36.53 -7.08
CA LYS A 820 -10.96 35.94 -8.23
C LYS A 820 -11.82 34.84 -8.84
N LEU A 821 -11.76 34.64 -10.15
CA LEU A 821 -12.23 33.41 -10.81
C LEU A 821 -11.25 33.03 -11.91
N THR A 822 -10.44 32.00 -11.66
CA THR A 822 -9.60 31.37 -12.68
C THR A 822 -10.43 30.33 -13.44
N LEU A 823 -10.34 30.30 -14.77
CA LEU A 823 -10.87 29.26 -15.65
C LEU A 823 -9.69 28.63 -16.40
N TYR A 824 -9.64 27.30 -16.46
CA TYR A 824 -8.55 26.55 -17.09
C TYR A 824 -9.10 25.78 -18.30
N LEU A 825 -8.53 26.03 -19.47
CA LEU A 825 -8.96 25.46 -20.75
C LEU A 825 -7.84 24.60 -21.35
N TYR A 826 -8.20 23.39 -21.77
CA TYR A 826 -7.32 22.36 -22.29
C TYR A 826 -7.63 22.09 -23.77
N GLY A 827 -6.59 21.80 -24.55
CA GLY A 827 -6.73 21.48 -25.98
C GLY A 827 -7.21 22.66 -26.83
N THR A 828 -7.88 22.37 -27.95
CA THR A 828 -8.29 23.39 -28.93
C THR A 828 -9.71 23.93 -28.72
N ASN A 829 -10.49 23.35 -27.81
CA ASN A 829 -11.83 23.85 -27.49
C ASN A 829 -11.73 25.06 -26.56
N LEU A 830 -12.24 26.20 -27.04
CA LEU A 830 -12.31 27.45 -26.27
C LEU A 830 -13.58 27.54 -25.40
N GLU A 831 -14.50 26.59 -25.51
CA GLU A 831 -15.70 26.51 -24.68
C GLU A 831 -15.41 25.76 -23.36
N PRO A 832 -15.74 26.32 -22.19
CA PRO A 832 -15.56 25.66 -20.89
C PRO A 832 -16.41 24.39 -20.73
N ASP A 833 -17.64 24.41 -21.26
CA ASP A 833 -18.65 23.38 -20.99
C ASP A 833 -18.44 22.07 -21.80
N ASN A 834 -17.48 22.07 -22.74
CA ASN A 834 -17.19 20.93 -23.63
C ASN A 834 -15.69 20.57 -23.67
N GLN A 835 -15.06 20.61 -22.49
CA GLN A 835 -13.67 20.25 -22.25
C GLN A 835 -13.47 18.71 -22.26
N THR A 836 -13.39 18.12 -23.44
CA THR A 836 -12.93 16.73 -23.60
C THR A 836 -11.41 16.68 -23.67
N LEU A 837 -10.78 16.06 -22.66
CA LEU A 837 -9.32 15.83 -22.65
C LEU A 837 -8.92 14.86 -23.78
N GLY A 838 -8.54 15.40 -24.94
CA GLY A 838 -7.96 14.62 -26.04
C GLY A 838 -6.51 14.23 -25.75
N ARG A 839 -5.95 13.28 -26.52
CA ARG A 839 -4.55 12.77 -26.38
C ARG A 839 -3.43 13.83 -26.34
N SER A 840 -3.72 15.09 -26.67
CA SER A 840 -2.79 16.21 -26.59
C SER A 840 -2.68 16.86 -25.20
N ASP A 841 -3.59 16.56 -24.25
CA ASP A 841 -3.49 16.75 -22.78
C ASP A 841 -2.82 18.05 -22.24
N GLN A 842 -2.85 19.15 -22.98
CA GLN A 842 -2.15 20.41 -22.65
C GLN A 842 -3.13 21.51 -22.23
N LEU A 843 -2.83 22.16 -21.10
CA LEU A 843 -3.48 23.40 -20.67
C LEU A 843 -3.15 24.48 -21.69
N THR A 844 -4.06 24.85 -22.57
CA THR A 844 -3.78 25.84 -23.62
C THR A 844 -4.08 27.27 -23.18
N TRP A 845 -4.93 27.44 -22.18
CA TRP A 845 -5.39 28.73 -21.68
C TRP A 845 -5.71 28.72 -20.18
N GLU A 846 -5.39 29.82 -19.51
CA GLU A 846 -5.85 30.17 -18.17
C GLU A 846 -6.43 31.59 -18.22
N ARG A 847 -7.70 31.76 -17.84
CA ARG A 847 -8.35 33.07 -17.73
C ARG A 847 -8.57 33.39 -16.26
N ALA A 848 -7.83 34.34 -15.71
CA ALA A 848 -8.07 34.87 -14.38
C ALA A 848 -8.93 36.15 -14.47
N ILE A 849 -10.17 36.07 -13.98
CA ILE A 849 -11.01 37.24 -13.70
C ILE A 849 -10.59 37.74 -12.31
N ILE A 850 -10.04 38.95 -12.26
CA ILE A 850 -9.44 39.55 -11.05
C ILE A 850 -10.30 40.76 -10.68
N ALA A 851 -10.96 40.68 -9.52
CA ALA A 851 -11.88 41.68 -8.98
C ALA A 851 -13.08 42.07 -9.86
N ALA A 852 -14.29 41.84 -9.35
CA ALA A 852 -15.50 42.48 -9.82
C ALA A 852 -15.79 43.71 -8.95
N ASP A 853 -15.45 44.91 -9.41
CA ASP A 853 -15.93 46.14 -8.77
C ASP A 853 -17.32 46.46 -9.32
N CYS A 854 -18.32 45.75 -8.78
CA CYS A 854 -19.71 45.86 -9.22
C CYS A 854 -20.30 47.26 -9.00
N ALA A 855 -19.74 48.05 -8.07
CA ALA A 855 -20.16 49.44 -7.86
C ALA A 855 -19.78 50.35 -9.04
N ASN A 856 -18.73 50.00 -9.79
CA ASN A 856 -18.21 50.77 -10.92
C ASN A 856 -18.37 50.11 -12.30
N GLY A 857 -18.96 48.91 -12.37
CA GLY A 857 -19.22 48.23 -13.64
C GLY A 857 -17.97 47.75 -14.37
N ARG A 858 -16.96 47.27 -13.64
CA ARG A 858 -15.68 46.83 -14.23
C ARG A 858 -15.20 45.50 -13.66
N PHE A 859 -14.77 44.63 -14.57
CA PHE A 859 -14.02 43.41 -14.30
C PHE A 859 -12.64 43.57 -14.94
N GLN A 860 -11.57 43.12 -14.28
CA GLN A 860 -10.29 42.93 -14.96
C GLN A 860 -10.12 41.46 -15.33
N THR A 861 -9.68 41.19 -16.56
CA THR A 861 -9.28 39.85 -16.98
C THR A 861 -7.80 39.82 -17.33
N ALA A 862 -7.11 38.81 -16.81
CA ALA A 862 -5.75 38.45 -17.17
C ALA A 862 -5.81 37.07 -17.84
N ASP A 863 -5.60 37.06 -19.16
CA ASP A 863 -5.66 35.86 -19.97
C ASP A 863 -4.24 35.36 -20.25
N THR A 864 -3.87 34.18 -19.77
CA THR A 864 -2.57 33.54 -20.00
C THR A 864 -2.74 32.37 -20.96
N ARG A 865 -2.15 32.50 -22.15
CA ARG A 865 -2.09 31.42 -23.15
C ARG A 865 -0.79 30.64 -23.02
N TYR A 866 -0.86 29.33 -23.15
CA TYR A 866 0.29 28.43 -23.17
C TYR A 866 0.46 27.82 -24.56
N GLY A 867 1.69 27.83 -25.06
CA GLY A 867 2.10 27.22 -26.32
C GLY A 867 3.13 26.12 -26.06
N TYR A 868 2.96 24.98 -26.73
CA TYR A 868 3.81 23.80 -26.53
C TYR A 868 4.40 23.32 -27.86
N GLY A 869 5.59 22.74 -27.79
CA GLY A 869 6.23 22.08 -28.92
C GLY A 869 5.69 20.67 -29.18
N ALA A 870 6.09 20.09 -30.32
CA ALA A 870 5.68 18.74 -30.75
C ALA A 870 6.01 17.60 -29.76
N TYR A 871 6.89 17.85 -28.78
CA TYR A 871 7.32 16.88 -27.76
C TYR A 871 6.58 17.01 -26.42
N GLY A 872 5.51 17.81 -26.34
CA GLY A 872 4.75 17.99 -25.11
C GLY A 872 5.25 19.13 -24.20
N LEU A 873 6.45 19.65 -24.46
CA LEU A 873 7.13 20.66 -23.63
C LEU A 873 6.55 22.07 -23.85
N LEU A 874 6.40 22.82 -22.75
CA LEU A 874 5.99 24.23 -22.78
C LEU A 874 7.08 25.06 -23.47
N THR A 875 6.74 25.69 -24.59
CA THR A 875 7.66 26.50 -25.40
C THR A 875 7.40 28.00 -25.26
N GLN A 876 6.15 28.40 -25.00
CA GLN A 876 5.72 29.80 -25.01
C GLN A 876 4.64 30.03 -23.94
N VAL A 877 4.69 31.19 -23.28
CA VAL A 877 3.64 31.68 -22.38
C VAL A 877 3.35 33.12 -22.78
N TRP A 878 2.08 33.45 -23.01
CA TRP A 878 1.62 34.79 -23.32
C TRP A 878 0.57 35.21 -22.29
N THR A 879 0.99 35.96 -21.28
CA THR A 879 0.04 36.70 -20.43
C THR A 879 -0.37 37.97 -21.16
N LEU A 880 -1.66 38.13 -21.38
CA LEU A 880 -2.30 39.21 -22.12
C LEU A 880 -3.13 40.01 -21.10
N PRO A 881 -2.51 40.95 -20.36
CA PRO A 881 -3.25 41.83 -19.46
C PRO A 881 -4.22 42.71 -20.26
N GLU A 882 -5.40 42.96 -19.69
CA GLU A 882 -6.38 43.96 -20.13
C GLU A 882 -7.14 43.72 -21.45
N MET A 883 -7.16 42.51 -22.01
CA MET A 883 -8.00 42.26 -23.21
C MET A 883 -9.52 42.48 -22.99
N GLY A 884 -9.96 42.56 -21.73
CA GLY A 884 -11.36 42.78 -21.32
C GLY A 884 -11.73 44.20 -20.88
N ASN A 885 -10.94 45.25 -21.18
CA ASN A 885 -11.19 46.63 -20.73
C ASN A 885 -12.39 47.34 -21.43
N GLN A 886 -13.49 46.63 -21.67
CA GLN A 886 -14.77 47.23 -22.07
C GLN A 886 -15.65 47.52 -20.85
N ALA A 887 -16.21 48.73 -20.81
CA ALA A 887 -17.13 49.17 -19.75
C ALA A 887 -18.52 48.54 -19.93
N GLY A 888 -18.64 47.24 -19.64
CA GLY A 888 -19.92 46.55 -19.54
C GLY A 888 -20.60 46.85 -18.21
N GLN A 889 -21.77 47.49 -18.24
CA GLN A 889 -22.58 47.69 -17.03
C GLN A 889 -22.90 46.34 -16.37
N CYS A 890 -22.81 46.25 -15.04
CA CYS A 890 -23.04 45.02 -14.27
C CYS A 890 -24.47 44.45 -14.34
N GLY A 891 -25.35 44.98 -15.19
CA GLY A 891 -26.72 44.49 -15.35
C GLY A 891 -26.85 43.18 -16.13
N GLN A 892 -25.91 42.85 -17.03
CA GLN A 892 -26.02 41.66 -17.90
C GLN A 892 -24.66 41.02 -18.22
N MET A 893 -24.05 40.35 -17.25
CA MET A 893 -23.18 39.21 -17.53
C MET A 893 -23.92 37.92 -17.18
N SER A 894 -25.00 37.65 -17.92
CA SER A 894 -25.70 36.37 -17.87
C SER A 894 -24.84 35.29 -18.52
N VAL A 895 -23.90 34.73 -17.75
CA VAL A 895 -23.46 33.36 -17.99
C VAL A 895 -24.71 32.50 -17.78
N ASN A 896 -25.32 32.06 -18.87
CA ASN A 896 -26.53 31.21 -18.85
C ASN A 896 -26.15 29.79 -18.39
N TRP A 897 -25.75 29.69 -17.13
CA TRP A 897 -25.48 28.44 -16.45
C TRP A 897 -26.82 27.86 -16.00
N SER A 898 -27.35 26.91 -16.81
CA SER A 898 -28.52 26.12 -16.44
C SER A 898 -28.06 24.78 -15.86
N PRO A 899 -27.93 24.64 -14.52
CA PRO A 899 -27.70 23.33 -13.92
C PRO A 899 -28.86 22.37 -14.21
N ALA A 900 -30.04 22.87 -14.55
CA ALA A 900 -31.23 22.08 -14.88
C ALA A 900 -31.07 21.21 -16.14
N ASN A 901 -30.23 21.60 -17.12
CA ASN A 901 -30.14 20.86 -18.38
C ASN A 901 -29.33 19.55 -18.28
N ASP A 902 -28.33 19.48 -17.41
CA ASP A 902 -27.64 18.22 -17.11
C ASP A 902 -28.27 17.45 -15.95
N LEU A 903 -28.90 18.13 -14.98
CA LEU A 903 -29.76 17.46 -13.98
C LEU A 903 -30.92 16.70 -14.65
N ASN A 904 -31.56 17.26 -15.67
CA ASN A 904 -32.63 16.59 -16.42
C ASN A 904 -32.16 15.49 -17.38
N ARG A 905 -30.86 15.41 -17.73
CA ARG A 905 -30.32 14.29 -18.52
C ARG A 905 -29.96 13.06 -17.67
N ALA A 906 -29.86 13.21 -16.36
CA ALA A 906 -29.65 12.10 -15.43
C ALA A 906 -30.93 11.31 -15.09
N TRP A 907 -32.11 11.82 -15.47
CA TRP A 907 -33.42 11.21 -15.20
C TRP A 907 -34.17 10.94 -16.52
N GLY A 908 -34.76 9.76 -16.67
CA GLY A 908 -35.19 9.27 -17.97
C GLY A 908 -36.58 9.69 -18.44
N ASN A 909 -36.61 10.56 -19.46
CA ASN A 909 -37.59 10.59 -20.57
C ASN A 909 -39.05 11.06 -20.24
N PRO A 910 -39.91 11.38 -21.25
CA PRO A 910 -40.14 12.80 -21.54
C PRO A 910 -41.62 13.23 -21.70
N THR A 911 -41.89 14.52 -21.52
CA THR A 911 -43.01 15.23 -22.19
C THR A 911 -42.71 16.72 -22.37
N GLU A 912 -43.23 17.29 -23.45
CA GLU A 912 -43.04 18.69 -23.86
C GLU A 912 -43.79 19.68 -22.97
N LEU A 913 -43.25 20.90 -22.83
CA LEU A 913 -44.03 22.08 -22.47
C LEU A 913 -43.42 23.33 -23.11
N HIS A 914 -44.22 24.06 -23.89
CA HIS A 914 -43.83 25.29 -24.57
C HIS A 914 -43.53 26.43 -23.57
N TYR A 915 -42.46 27.17 -23.82
CA TYR A 915 -42.20 28.45 -23.16
C TYR A 915 -42.70 29.61 -24.05
N THR A 916 -43.62 30.42 -23.51
CA THR A 916 -43.76 31.83 -23.90
C THR A 916 -43.00 32.67 -22.88
N GLY A 917 -42.15 33.59 -23.35
CA GLY A 917 -41.18 34.26 -22.50
C GLY A 917 -41.78 35.22 -21.46
N ASP A 918 -41.18 35.21 -20.28
CA ASP A 918 -40.69 36.41 -19.58
C ASP A 918 -39.57 35.99 -18.62
N GLY A 919 -38.74 36.94 -18.17
CA GLY A 919 -37.42 36.67 -17.59
C GLY A 919 -37.42 35.94 -16.23
N LEU A 920 -36.49 35.00 -16.06
CA LEU A 920 -36.25 34.30 -14.79
C LEU A 920 -35.22 35.05 -13.93
N LEU A 921 -35.58 35.43 -12.71
CA LEU A 921 -34.61 35.79 -11.67
C LEU A 921 -33.87 34.52 -11.20
N ILE A 922 -32.57 34.64 -10.94
CA ILE A 922 -31.80 33.56 -10.30
C ILE A 922 -32.00 33.65 -8.80
N ASP A 923 -32.79 32.73 -8.25
CA ASP A 923 -33.07 32.63 -6.81
C ASP A 923 -32.50 31.32 -6.25
N TRP A 924 -31.19 31.32 -5.96
CA TRP A 924 -30.51 30.18 -5.33
C TRP A 924 -29.25 30.60 -4.56
N VAL A 925 -29.39 30.83 -3.25
CA VAL A 925 -28.37 30.61 -2.18
C VAL A 925 -28.93 30.93 -0.77
N GLU A 926 -29.99 31.74 -0.64
CA GLU A 926 -30.48 32.18 0.69
C GLU A 926 -31.11 31.07 1.58
N ASN A 927 -31.58 29.96 1.01
CA ASN A 927 -32.46 29.02 1.73
C ASN A 927 -31.78 28.07 2.73
N GLU A 928 -30.44 27.92 2.72
CA GLU A 928 -29.73 27.07 3.71
C GLU A 928 -29.13 27.86 4.90
N LEU A 929 -28.99 29.18 4.82
CA LEU A 929 -28.40 29.98 5.90
C LEU A 929 -29.42 30.44 6.95
N ASN A 930 -30.71 30.57 6.59
CA ASN A 930 -31.76 31.07 7.49
C ASN A 930 -32.43 30.01 8.39
N GLN A 931 -32.02 28.73 8.35
CA GLN A 931 -32.58 27.67 9.21
C GLN A 931 -31.79 27.41 10.50
N ARG A 932 -31.40 28.47 11.22
CA ARG A 932 -30.98 28.36 12.62
C ARG A 932 -31.79 29.29 13.54
N THR A 933 -32.27 28.68 14.64
CA THR A 933 -32.92 29.30 15.81
C THR A 933 -34.29 29.97 15.62
N THR A 934 -35.33 29.13 15.67
CA THR A 934 -36.48 29.41 16.56
C THR A 934 -36.88 28.14 17.33
N TYR A 935 -36.55 28.07 18.62
CA TYR A 935 -37.17 27.10 19.52
C TYR A 935 -38.57 27.61 19.89
N VAL A 936 -39.61 26.85 19.59
CA VAL A 936 -40.96 27.06 20.14
C VAL A 936 -41.40 25.79 20.86
N TYR A 937 -41.68 25.91 22.16
CA TYR A 937 -42.31 24.85 22.95
C TYR A 937 -43.76 24.63 22.48
N GLY A 938 -44.10 23.39 22.11
CA GLY A 938 -45.45 22.99 21.72
C GLY A 938 -45.70 21.51 22.02
N GLY A 939 -46.53 21.24 23.03
CA GLY A 939 -46.91 19.89 23.45
C GLY A 939 -47.89 19.18 22.50
N PRO A 940 -48.28 17.93 22.84
CA PRO A 940 -48.70 16.93 21.86
C PRO A 940 -50.21 16.97 21.54
N ASN A 941 -50.57 16.56 20.30
CA ASN A 941 -51.67 15.61 20.01
C ASN A 941 -51.85 15.30 18.49
N ALA A 942 -52.38 14.10 18.23
CA ALA A 942 -53.16 13.67 17.04
C ALA A 942 -52.53 13.47 15.62
N ILE A 943 -52.09 12.23 15.36
CA ILE A 943 -52.83 11.22 14.54
C ILE A 943 -53.14 11.49 13.03
N TYR A 944 -52.36 10.79 12.18
CA TYR A 944 -52.73 10.01 10.95
C TYR A 944 -53.08 10.67 9.58
N PRO A 945 -53.03 9.91 8.45
CA PRO A 945 -52.32 10.37 7.23
C PRO A 945 -53.15 10.33 5.93
N TRP A 946 -52.69 11.00 4.87
CA TRP A 946 -53.15 10.74 3.50
C TRP A 946 -52.01 10.75 2.48
N LEU A 947 -52.06 9.77 1.57
CA LEU A 947 -51.35 9.77 0.29
C LEU A 947 -51.91 10.88 -0.61
N ILE A 948 -51.12 11.36 -1.58
CA ILE A 948 -51.36 11.11 -3.02
C ILE A 948 -50.15 11.53 -3.86
N THR A 949 -49.98 10.83 -4.98
CA THR A 949 -48.92 10.91 -5.98
C THR A 949 -48.91 12.19 -6.80
N ALA A 950 -47.71 12.74 -7.02
CA ALA A 950 -47.17 13.08 -8.35
C ALA A 950 -45.64 13.01 -8.28
#